data_AF-A0AA41UFB7-F1
#
_entry.id   AF-A0AA41UFB7-F1
#
_cell.length_a   1.000
_cell.length_b   1.000
_cell.length_c   1.000
_cell.angle_alpha   90.00
_cell.angle_beta   90.00
_cell.angle_gamma   90.00
#
_symmetry.space_group_name_H-M   'P 1'
#
loop_
_entity.id
_entity.type
_entity.pdbx_description
1 polymer ?
#
loop_
_entity_poly.entity_id
_entity_poly.type
_entity_poly.pdbx_seq_one_letter_code
_entity_poly.pdbx_strand_id
1 'polypeptide(L)'
;MTHNAVRFRPTPLRSARGRSALGSVALASAVALLLWGAGAGAAAAQPGRPAASAAADTATAAAAGQPLTNLAHLNVLLDAVPLAQTAEHTTWRLAEQPTALAPWTYANRNADGSYTRIGGGSLDAATGHWTQGAYNADDIARTAVVYLRHWKLTGDAASRDHAVQTLRALTYLQTATGPNAGNVVLWQQADGTLTPSATPKELPDPSDSAESYWVARTLWALGEGYAAFAGSGAGADPAFAAFLQDRLHLSLDALNRQSLARYGTFDVADGVKVPAWLVAGGADASAEAALGLAAFSAADPGDTVVRTALTRLTEGVAAMSSGSVTQWPFGAILPWNKSQSLWHAWGGLAPAAVATASTVLGRPDLLKAAVADSAQFTPQLLAAGGADNAWSPTPGEAQIAYGVDSRVEGLVATAKAANAPGLLDVAAIYAGWFFGANRSGLPAYNPATGTAIDGIERDGRVNPNSGAESTIHTLLTMLTLDANPALRAKALGIEKTVATAGLSVVEAESGMITGGSVVTPASAWTGEANLSGGAFVSLTKGGSLSVPVPASDQARNVYPIVNQTEGRSGTTSWASARTALGSTANGGAGAQGLTDAPGRLIPLSLSRTLPAGATAVTGTSSGAAAIDAMLLQPLVSTVTVTGAAGDSTLYVSAARESSVRPVLVPRGFRLEQAAYDAAGRPVAHADERGNPARASVTVAPGGFTVTHLTRR
;
A
#
# COMPACT_ATOMS: atom_id res chain seq x y z
N MET A 1 35.05 7.16 -1.90
CA MET A 1 36.15 7.62 -2.77
C MET A 1 35.53 8.36 -3.95
N THR A 2 35.84 9.66 -4.00
CA THR A 2 35.85 10.62 -5.12
C THR A 2 34.92 10.43 -6.34
N HIS A 3 34.04 11.42 -6.49
CA HIS A 3 33.38 11.86 -7.72
C HIS A 3 34.35 12.00 -8.91
N ASN A 4 33.83 11.81 -10.13
CA ASN A 4 34.35 12.51 -11.30
C ASN A 4 33.21 13.01 -12.18
N ALA A 5 33.17 14.34 -12.33
CA ALA A 5 32.27 15.10 -13.16
C ALA A 5 32.77 15.13 -14.61
N VAL A 6 31.84 15.14 -15.57
CA VAL A 6 32.11 15.67 -16.92
C VAL A 6 31.17 16.84 -17.18
N ARG A 7 31.76 18.03 -17.24
CA ARG A 7 31.14 19.30 -17.61
C ARG A 7 30.88 19.32 -19.11
N PHE A 8 29.74 19.86 -19.54
CA PHE A 8 29.60 20.47 -20.86
C PHE A 8 29.20 21.94 -20.72
N ARG A 9 30.03 22.84 -21.26
CA ARG A 9 29.74 24.26 -21.49
C ARG A 9 29.07 24.42 -22.86
N PRO A 10 28.06 25.30 -23.02
CA PRO A 10 27.65 25.78 -24.34
C PRO A 10 28.31 27.13 -24.65
N THR A 11 28.82 27.27 -25.89
CA THR A 11 29.25 28.54 -26.49
C THR A 11 28.18 28.99 -27.49
N PRO A 12 27.86 30.30 -27.64
CA PRO A 12 26.67 30.74 -28.37
C PRO A 12 26.96 31.11 -29.82
N LEU A 13 26.01 30.86 -30.74
CA LEU A 13 26.00 31.47 -32.07
C LEU A 13 24.62 31.99 -32.49
N ARG A 14 24.58 33.34 -32.53
CA ARG A 14 23.81 34.32 -33.32
C ARG A 14 22.72 33.85 -34.31
N SER A 15 21.51 34.33 -34.00
CA SER A 15 20.57 35.13 -34.81
C SER A 15 20.39 34.88 -36.33
N ALA A 16 19.13 34.61 -36.71
CA ALA A 16 18.48 35.25 -37.85
C ALA A 16 16.99 35.48 -37.57
N ARG A 17 16.50 36.69 -37.90
CA ARG A 17 15.14 37.19 -37.68
C ARG A 17 14.17 36.61 -38.71
N GLY A 18 12.95 36.29 -38.26
CA GLY A 18 11.76 36.13 -39.11
C GLY A 18 10.50 36.26 -38.25
N ARG A 19 9.72 37.33 -38.45
CA ARG A 19 8.48 37.64 -37.72
C ARG A 19 7.30 36.83 -38.27
N SER A 20 6.51 36.21 -37.40
CA SER A 20 5.04 36.16 -37.51
C SER A 20 4.43 35.64 -36.21
N ALA A 21 3.40 36.35 -35.76
CA ALA A 21 2.65 36.13 -34.53
C ALA A 21 1.77 34.88 -34.57
N LEU A 22 1.63 34.22 -33.42
CA LEU A 22 0.37 33.68 -32.86
C LEU A 22 0.71 33.08 -31.49
N GLY A 23 -0.02 33.52 -30.47
CA GLY A 23 0.20 33.12 -29.08
C GLY A 23 -0.22 31.68 -28.85
N SER A 24 0.68 30.93 -28.21
CA SER A 24 0.40 29.61 -27.63
C SER A 24 0.99 29.62 -26.22
N VAL A 25 0.11 29.72 -25.23
CA VAL A 25 0.43 29.44 -23.83
C VAL A 25 0.66 27.94 -23.75
N ALA A 26 1.91 27.51 -23.63
CA ALA A 26 2.26 26.13 -23.33
C ALA A 26 2.09 25.92 -21.81
N LEU A 27 0.96 25.33 -21.41
CA LEU A 27 0.83 24.69 -20.10
C LEU A 27 1.71 23.44 -20.12
N ALA A 28 2.74 23.40 -19.27
CA ALA A 28 3.54 22.21 -19.01
C ALA A 28 2.87 21.39 -17.89
N SER A 29 2.52 20.14 -18.21
CA SER A 29 1.82 19.21 -17.31
C SER A 29 2.80 18.50 -16.36
N ALA A 30 2.56 18.66 -15.05
CA ALA A 30 2.35 17.65 -13.98
C ALA A 30 2.57 16.16 -14.32
N VAL A 31 3.00 15.24 -13.43
CA VAL A 31 3.61 15.19 -12.08
C VAL A 31 4.22 13.79 -11.99
N ALA A 32 5.46 13.64 -11.55
CA ALA A 32 6.10 12.35 -11.30
C ALA A 32 6.02 11.99 -9.81
N LEU A 33 5.26 10.95 -9.49
CA LEU A 33 5.37 10.16 -8.27
C LEU A 33 5.70 8.73 -8.70
N LEU A 34 6.96 8.53 -9.07
CA LEU A 34 7.65 7.26 -9.30
C LEU A 34 9.13 7.65 -9.43
N LEU A 35 9.81 7.89 -8.32
CA LEU A 35 11.26 7.83 -8.33
C LEU A 35 11.61 6.35 -8.36
N TRP A 36 12.00 5.84 -9.53
CA TRP A 36 13.00 4.79 -9.67
C TRP A 36 13.72 4.91 -11.01
N GLY A 37 15.04 4.68 -10.93
CA GLY A 37 15.99 4.90 -12.00
C GLY A 37 15.82 3.93 -13.16
N ALA A 38 15.97 4.46 -14.36
CA ALA A 38 16.17 3.69 -15.58
C ALA A 38 17.46 4.14 -16.28
N GLY A 39 18.21 3.14 -16.74
CA GLY A 39 19.33 3.28 -17.66
C GLY A 39 20.63 2.68 -17.14
N ALA A 40 21.35 1.76 -17.80
CA ALA A 40 21.16 0.85 -18.92
C ALA A 40 22.55 0.20 -19.13
N GLY A 41 22.63 -0.99 -19.73
CA GLY A 41 23.83 -1.46 -20.42
C GLY A 41 24.57 -2.63 -19.79
N ALA A 42 24.16 -3.84 -20.16
CA ALA A 42 24.90 -5.06 -19.94
C ALA A 42 26.27 -5.03 -20.67
N ALA A 43 27.33 -5.40 -19.97
CA ALA A 43 28.51 -6.03 -20.56
C ALA A 43 28.89 -7.21 -19.67
N ALA A 44 28.89 -8.41 -20.27
CA ALA A 44 29.11 -9.68 -19.61
C ALA A 44 30.53 -9.79 -19.02
N ALA A 45 30.63 -10.23 -17.77
CA ALA A 45 31.82 -10.89 -17.23
C ALA A 45 31.38 -12.04 -16.31
N GLN A 46 32.02 -13.20 -16.51
CA GLN A 46 31.75 -14.48 -15.83
C GLN A 46 32.00 -14.45 -14.31
N PRO A 47 31.47 -15.44 -13.55
CA PRO A 47 31.26 -15.31 -12.12
C PRO A 47 32.53 -15.56 -11.30
N GLY A 48 33.03 -14.50 -10.66
CA GLY A 48 33.90 -14.62 -9.49
C GLY A 48 33.05 -14.73 -8.23
N ARG A 49 33.06 -15.89 -7.57
CA ARG A 49 32.51 -16.08 -6.21
C ARG A 49 33.18 -15.09 -5.24
N PRO A 50 32.44 -14.23 -4.52
CA PRO A 50 32.95 -13.66 -3.29
C PRO A 50 32.52 -14.55 -2.12
N ALA A 51 33.48 -14.84 -1.25
CA ALA A 51 33.27 -15.53 0.00
C ALA A 51 32.27 -14.76 0.88
N ALA A 52 31.31 -15.48 1.45
CA ALA A 52 30.44 -14.97 2.48
C ALA A 52 31.27 -14.65 3.74
N SER A 53 31.35 -13.38 4.11
CA SER A 53 31.59 -12.98 5.50
C SER A 53 30.46 -12.05 5.93
N ALA A 54 29.28 -12.61 6.10
CA ALA A 54 28.23 -11.98 6.88
C ALA A 54 28.47 -12.38 8.33
N ALA A 55 28.94 -11.44 9.16
CA ALA A 55 28.60 -11.48 10.57
C ALA A 55 27.09 -11.23 10.64
N ALA A 56 26.33 -12.32 10.61
CA ALA A 56 24.93 -12.30 10.96
C ALA A 56 24.86 -12.06 12.46
N ASP A 57 24.55 -10.83 12.87
CA ASP A 57 23.99 -10.62 14.20
C ASP A 57 22.71 -11.43 14.25
N THR A 58 22.77 -12.55 14.96
CA THR A 58 21.63 -13.42 15.19
C THR A 58 20.58 -12.62 15.94
N ALA A 59 19.51 -12.23 15.24
CA ALA A 59 18.30 -11.72 15.87
C ALA A 59 17.84 -12.76 16.89
N THR A 60 18.04 -12.48 18.17
CA THR A 60 17.52 -13.31 19.25
C THR A 60 16.00 -13.17 19.21
N ALA A 61 15.31 -14.29 18.98
CA ALA A 61 13.86 -14.36 19.10
C ALA A 61 13.44 -13.76 20.45
N ALA A 62 12.44 -12.87 20.45
CA ALA A 62 11.90 -12.31 21.68
C ALA A 62 11.54 -13.46 22.65
N ALA A 63 12.04 -13.39 23.88
CA ALA A 63 11.72 -14.40 24.89
C ALA A 63 10.20 -14.50 25.08
N ALA A 64 9.69 -15.73 25.23
CA ALA A 64 8.27 -15.98 25.40
C ALA A 64 7.71 -15.12 26.56
N GLY A 65 6.75 -14.24 26.24
CA GLY A 65 6.07 -13.36 27.20
C GLY A 65 6.53 -11.90 27.23
N GLN A 66 7.63 -11.51 26.57
CA GLN A 66 7.99 -10.10 26.43
C GLN A 66 7.13 -9.42 25.34
N PRO A 67 6.79 -8.13 25.46
CA PRO A 67 6.16 -7.36 24.39
C PRO A 67 7.02 -7.40 23.12
N LEU A 68 6.39 -7.44 21.94
CA LEU A 68 7.10 -7.30 20.67
C LEU A 68 7.43 -5.84 20.37
N THR A 69 6.62 -4.92 20.86
CA THR A 69 6.84 -3.49 20.68
C THR A 69 8.07 -3.05 21.46
N ASN A 70 9.09 -2.59 20.73
CA ASN A 70 10.31 -2.02 21.31
C ASN A 70 10.56 -0.64 20.72
N LEU A 71 10.31 0.40 21.52
CA LEU A 71 10.41 1.80 21.09
C LEU A 71 11.86 2.33 21.03
N ALA A 72 12.87 1.53 21.37
CA ALA A 72 14.25 2.02 21.52
C ALA A 72 14.78 2.71 20.26
N HIS A 73 14.62 2.10 19.08
CA HIS A 73 15.06 2.73 17.83
C HIS A 73 14.24 3.96 17.46
N LEU A 74 12.92 3.96 17.67
CA LEU A 74 12.09 5.15 17.44
C LEU A 74 12.52 6.32 18.34
N ASN A 75 12.86 6.05 19.60
CA ASN A 75 13.42 7.04 20.51
C ASN A 75 14.80 7.53 20.04
N VAL A 76 15.61 6.68 19.40
CA VAL A 76 16.85 7.08 18.73
C VAL A 76 16.59 7.92 17.49
N LEU A 77 15.42 7.86 16.86
CA LEU A 77 15.07 8.77 15.77
C LEU A 77 14.55 10.12 16.27
N LEU A 78 14.03 10.20 17.49
CA LEU A 78 13.57 11.46 18.07
C LEU A 78 14.72 12.41 18.37
N ASP A 79 14.47 13.69 18.09
CA ASP A 79 15.36 14.79 18.44
C ASP A 79 14.57 16.04 18.81
N ALA A 80 15.21 16.93 19.56
CA ALA A 80 14.61 18.20 19.95
C ALA A 80 14.67 19.18 18.78
N VAL A 81 13.52 19.70 18.37
CA VAL A 81 13.40 20.73 17.34
C VAL A 81 12.98 22.07 17.95
N PRO A 82 13.72 23.17 17.69
CA PRO A 82 13.30 24.51 18.09
C PRO A 82 12.00 24.93 17.40
N LEU A 83 11.12 25.59 18.13
CA LEU A 83 9.86 26.12 17.62
C LEU A 83 9.87 27.64 17.75
N ALA A 84 9.84 28.34 16.63
CA ALA A 84 9.82 29.81 16.61
C ALA A 84 8.39 30.32 16.73
N GLN A 85 8.15 31.32 17.58
CA GLN A 85 6.85 31.99 17.57
C GLN A 85 6.73 32.81 16.28
N THR A 86 5.75 32.47 15.44
CA THR A 86 5.42 33.21 14.21
C THR A 86 3.98 33.69 14.26
N ALA A 87 3.56 34.49 13.28
CA ALA A 87 2.18 34.95 13.19
C ALA A 87 1.20 33.82 12.80
N GLU A 88 1.69 32.84 12.04
CA GLU A 88 0.86 31.81 11.41
C GLU A 88 1.02 30.43 12.06
N HIS A 89 2.14 30.16 12.75
CA HIS A 89 2.43 28.87 13.37
C HIS A 89 2.56 28.97 14.89
N THR A 90 1.83 28.11 15.59
CA THR A 90 1.84 28.00 17.05
C THR A 90 1.52 26.57 17.48
N THR A 91 1.74 26.27 18.76
CA THR A 91 1.39 24.97 19.33
C THR A 91 1.07 25.12 20.83
N TRP A 92 0.63 24.02 21.44
CA TRP A 92 0.38 23.93 22.87
C TRP A 92 1.59 24.38 23.68
N ARG A 93 1.39 25.39 24.53
CA ARG A 93 2.39 25.91 25.47
C ARG A 93 3.71 26.33 24.82
N LEU A 94 3.66 26.90 23.61
CA LEU A 94 4.85 27.33 22.87
C LEU A 94 5.70 28.33 23.67
N ALA A 95 5.07 29.29 24.36
CA ALA A 95 5.78 30.31 25.13
C ALA A 95 6.55 29.72 26.33
N GLU A 96 6.01 28.69 26.98
CA GLU A 96 6.71 28.03 28.10
C GLU A 96 7.69 26.94 27.64
N GLN A 97 7.44 26.33 26.49
CA GLN A 97 8.21 25.20 25.96
C GLN A 97 8.53 25.43 24.47
N PRO A 98 9.57 26.22 24.13
CA PRO A 98 9.90 26.59 22.75
C PRO A 98 10.63 25.48 21.96
N THR A 99 10.51 24.23 22.40
CA THR A 99 11.04 23.04 21.73
C THR A 99 10.00 21.92 21.76
N ALA A 100 10.04 21.03 20.78
CA ALA A 100 9.26 19.79 20.75
C ALA A 100 10.12 18.62 20.25
N LEU A 101 9.58 17.40 20.21
CA LEU A 101 10.28 16.23 19.68
C LEU A 101 9.72 15.84 18.32
N ALA A 102 10.61 15.60 17.36
CA ALA A 102 10.28 15.11 16.02
C ALA A 102 11.22 13.95 15.61
N PRO A 103 10.73 12.93 14.89
CA PRO A 103 11.54 11.85 14.38
C PRO A 103 12.29 12.28 13.13
N TRP A 104 13.59 12.03 13.08
CA TRP A 104 14.38 12.15 11.85
C TRP A 104 13.79 11.25 10.75
N THR A 105 13.62 11.82 9.56
CA THR A 105 12.93 11.15 8.43
C THR A 105 13.62 9.83 8.05
N TYR A 106 14.93 9.85 7.85
CA TYR A 106 15.71 8.70 7.43
C TYR A 106 16.78 8.30 8.44
N ALA A 107 17.21 7.04 8.36
CA ALA A 107 18.40 6.58 9.06
C ALA A 107 19.17 5.54 8.26
N ASN A 108 20.42 5.85 7.93
CA ASN A 108 21.29 4.97 7.16
C ASN A 108 22.01 4.00 8.07
N ARG A 109 22.03 2.72 7.69
CA ARG A 109 22.77 1.70 8.44
C ARG A 109 24.27 1.82 8.20
N ASN A 110 25.04 1.88 9.28
CA ASN A 110 26.49 1.91 9.26
C ASN A 110 27.08 0.49 9.21
N ALA A 111 28.37 0.40 8.86
CA ALA A 111 29.07 -0.88 8.76
C ALA A 111 29.17 -1.62 10.12
N ASP A 112 29.16 -0.89 11.23
CA ASP A 112 29.16 -1.42 12.60
C ASP A 112 27.75 -1.79 13.12
N GLY A 113 26.71 -1.63 12.30
CA GLY A 113 25.32 -1.91 12.66
C GLY A 113 24.59 -0.77 13.36
N SER A 114 25.26 0.34 13.69
CA SER A 114 24.60 1.57 14.17
C SER A 114 23.85 2.30 13.04
N TYR A 115 23.09 3.33 13.38
CA TYR A 115 22.35 4.14 12.41
C TYR A 115 22.72 5.61 12.51
N THR A 116 22.93 6.23 11.35
CA THR A 116 23.10 7.68 11.23
C THR A 116 21.79 8.32 10.78
N ARG A 117 21.30 9.30 11.55
CA ARG A 117 20.11 10.10 11.22
C ARG A 117 20.36 10.98 10.00
N ILE A 118 19.42 11.00 9.06
CA ILE A 118 19.54 11.67 7.76
C ILE A 118 18.24 12.39 7.44
N GLY A 119 18.34 13.62 6.98
CA GLY A 119 17.19 14.38 6.47
C GLY A 119 16.90 14.04 5.01
N GLY A 120 15.80 14.57 4.49
CA GLY A 120 15.35 14.32 3.13
C GLY A 120 16.14 15.09 2.06
N GLY A 121 16.48 14.40 0.98
CA GLY A 121 17.24 14.96 -0.12
C GLY A 121 18.73 15.11 0.19
N SER A 122 19.36 16.14 -0.36
CA SER A 122 20.81 16.40 -0.18
C SER A 122 21.06 17.38 0.95
N LEU A 123 22.18 17.21 1.67
CA LEU A 123 22.60 18.16 2.70
C LEU A 123 23.39 19.31 2.06
N ASP A 124 22.97 20.55 2.31
CA ASP A 124 23.80 21.73 2.11
C ASP A 124 24.69 21.95 3.34
N ALA A 125 25.99 21.69 3.18
CA ALA A 125 26.97 21.82 4.25
C ALA A 125 27.17 23.27 4.74
N ALA A 126 26.78 24.29 3.96
CA ALA A 126 26.93 25.68 4.35
C ALA A 126 25.85 26.14 5.33
N THR A 127 24.62 25.66 5.14
CA THR A 127 23.45 26.01 5.96
C THR A 127 23.13 24.94 7.00
N GLY A 128 23.59 23.71 6.78
CA GLY A 128 23.16 22.54 7.55
C GLY A 128 21.75 22.06 7.17
N HIS A 129 21.16 22.62 6.11
CA HIS A 129 19.80 22.32 5.68
C HIS A 129 19.77 21.18 4.68
N TRP A 130 18.73 20.38 4.78
CA TRP A 130 18.42 19.32 3.83
C TRP A 130 17.52 19.88 2.74
N THR A 131 17.71 19.47 1.48
CA THR A 131 16.94 20.03 0.38
C THR A 131 15.43 19.78 0.48
N GLN A 132 14.99 18.78 1.27
CA GLN A 132 13.61 18.65 1.73
C GLN A 132 13.47 19.19 3.18
N GLY A 133 14.00 18.45 4.16
CA GLY A 133 13.95 18.81 5.58
C GLY A 133 14.51 17.68 6.45
N ALA A 134 14.80 17.95 7.72
CA ALA A 134 15.22 16.91 8.66
C ALA A 134 14.01 16.05 9.11
N TYR A 135 12.87 16.71 9.32
CA TYR A 135 11.63 16.15 9.84
C TYR A 135 10.50 16.43 8.86
N ASN A 136 9.47 15.58 8.88
CA ASN A 136 8.26 15.80 8.10
C ASN A 136 6.98 15.51 8.90
N ALA A 137 5.89 16.19 8.54
CA ALA A 137 4.60 16.05 9.18
C ALA A 137 4.03 14.62 9.12
N ASP A 138 4.32 13.86 8.08
CA ASP A 138 3.83 12.49 7.92
C ASP A 138 4.40 11.55 8.98
N ASP A 139 5.71 11.60 9.19
CA ASP A 139 6.41 10.79 10.18
C ASP A 139 6.11 11.26 11.60
N ILE A 140 5.99 12.58 11.84
CA ILE A 140 5.60 13.12 13.14
C ILE A 140 4.19 12.63 13.50
N ALA A 141 3.23 12.71 12.57
CA ALA A 141 1.85 12.27 12.79
C ALA A 141 1.77 10.78 13.14
N ARG A 142 2.40 9.93 12.33
CA ARG A 142 2.36 8.47 12.54
C ARG A 142 3.15 8.05 13.80
N THR A 143 4.21 8.78 14.13
CA THR A 143 4.94 8.59 15.40
C THR A 143 4.08 8.92 16.61
N ALA A 144 3.30 10.01 16.55
CA ALA A 144 2.35 10.34 17.61
C ALA A 144 1.35 9.19 17.82
N VAL A 145 0.82 8.60 16.74
CA VAL A 145 -0.08 7.44 16.80
C VAL A 145 0.60 6.23 17.48
N VAL A 146 1.85 5.90 17.15
CA VAL A 146 2.59 4.82 17.83
C VAL A 146 2.66 5.06 19.34
N TYR A 147 3.08 6.24 19.77
CA TYR A 147 3.19 6.55 21.19
C TYR A 147 1.83 6.60 21.91
N LEU A 148 0.80 7.14 21.27
CA LEU A 148 -0.58 7.13 21.79
C LEU A 148 -1.07 5.69 22.00
N ARG A 149 -0.96 4.84 20.99
CA ARG A 149 -1.39 3.44 21.07
C ARG A 149 -0.57 2.64 22.08
N HIS A 150 0.75 2.84 22.12
CA HIS A 150 1.62 2.19 23.12
C HIS A 150 1.26 2.63 24.55
N TRP A 151 1.08 3.93 24.78
CA TRP A 151 0.63 4.45 26.08
C TRP A 151 -0.73 3.86 26.47
N LYS A 152 -1.70 3.81 25.56
CA LYS A 152 -3.03 3.24 25.83
C LYS A 152 -2.97 1.74 26.13
N LEU A 153 -2.05 1.01 25.51
CA LEU A 153 -1.88 -0.43 25.72
C LEU A 153 -1.16 -0.75 27.03
N THR A 154 -0.17 0.05 27.42
CA THR A 154 0.77 -0.29 28.51
C THR A 154 0.66 0.59 29.74
N GLY A 155 0.07 1.78 29.64
CA GLY A 155 0.09 2.81 30.66
C GLY A 155 1.42 3.55 30.78
N ASP A 156 2.38 3.36 29.85
CA ASP A 156 3.71 3.96 29.92
C ASP A 156 3.69 5.49 29.85
N ALA A 157 4.18 6.13 30.92
CA ALA A 157 4.16 7.59 31.05
C ALA A 157 5.13 8.28 30.07
N ALA A 158 6.28 7.66 29.78
CA ALA A 158 7.22 8.22 28.80
C ALA A 158 6.59 8.26 27.40
N SER A 159 5.83 7.24 27.02
CA SER A 159 5.09 7.21 25.75
C SER A 159 4.02 8.28 25.70
N ARG A 160 3.31 8.52 26.82
CA ARG A 160 2.38 9.65 26.91
C ARG A 160 3.10 10.98 26.66
N ASP A 161 4.26 11.19 27.28
CA ASP A 161 5.03 12.42 27.14
C ASP A 161 5.56 12.59 25.71
N HIS A 162 6.06 11.52 25.07
CA HIS A 162 6.45 11.53 23.66
C HIS A 162 5.26 11.80 22.73
N ALA A 163 4.07 11.26 23.02
CA ALA A 163 2.85 11.56 22.27
C ALA A 163 2.51 13.06 22.37
N VAL A 164 2.59 13.66 23.57
CA VAL A 164 2.39 15.11 23.73
C VAL A 164 3.43 15.89 22.91
N GLN A 165 4.72 15.55 22.99
CA GLN A 165 5.78 16.27 22.28
C GLN A 165 5.66 16.17 20.76
N THR A 166 5.28 15.01 20.23
CA THR A 166 5.11 14.80 18.78
C THR A 166 3.84 15.47 18.27
N LEU A 167 2.73 15.45 19.02
CA LEU A 167 1.53 16.25 18.70
C LEU A 167 1.81 17.76 18.74
N ARG A 168 2.69 18.22 19.64
CA ARG A 168 3.15 19.61 19.66
C ARG A 168 3.93 19.98 18.41
N ALA A 169 4.90 19.16 18.02
CA ALA A 169 5.65 19.34 16.77
C ALA A 169 4.70 19.34 15.56
N LEU A 170 3.76 18.40 15.50
CA LEU A 170 2.80 18.29 14.40
C LEU A 170 1.91 19.53 14.27
N THR A 171 1.32 19.96 15.38
CA THR A 171 0.43 21.13 15.39
C THR A 171 1.18 22.42 15.12
N TYR A 172 2.48 22.49 15.38
CA TYR A 172 3.30 23.62 14.95
C TYR A 172 3.41 23.71 13.42
N LEU A 173 3.53 22.57 12.72
CA LEU A 173 3.55 22.54 11.25
C LEU A 173 2.20 22.91 10.61
N GLN A 174 1.09 22.85 11.38
CA GLN A 174 -0.22 23.28 10.91
C GLN A 174 -0.34 24.82 10.94
N THR A 175 -0.74 25.40 9.81
CA THR A 175 -1.01 26.83 9.68
C THR A 175 -2.24 27.18 10.52
N ALA A 176 -2.06 28.03 11.53
CA ALA A 176 -3.05 28.32 12.57
C ALA A 176 -4.02 29.45 12.21
N THR A 177 -3.60 30.39 11.37
CA THR A 177 -4.34 31.61 11.02
C THR A 177 -4.16 31.94 9.54
N GLY A 178 -4.96 32.88 9.02
CA GLY A 178 -4.89 33.30 7.62
C GLY A 178 -5.67 32.42 6.64
N PRO A 179 -5.52 32.66 5.32
CA PRO A 179 -6.33 32.00 4.28
C PRO A 179 -6.09 30.47 4.20
N ASN A 180 -4.89 30.05 4.60
CA ASN A 180 -4.42 28.66 4.56
C ASN A 180 -4.65 27.91 5.88
N ALA A 181 -5.33 28.53 6.86
CA ALA A 181 -5.49 27.95 8.18
C ALA A 181 -6.09 26.53 8.13
N GLY A 182 -5.43 25.58 8.77
CA GLY A 182 -5.82 24.16 8.82
C GLY A 182 -5.07 23.25 7.86
N ASN A 183 -4.45 23.82 6.82
CA ASN A 183 -3.44 23.12 6.04
C ASN A 183 -2.13 23.03 6.84
N VAL A 184 -1.19 22.25 6.34
CA VAL A 184 0.00 21.85 7.09
C VAL A 184 1.24 22.01 6.19
N VAL A 185 2.37 22.42 6.74
CA VAL A 185 3.66 22.40 6.04
C VAL A 185 4.27 21.01 6.16
N LEU A 186 4.76 20.44 5.06
CA LEU A 186 5.31 19.09 5.07
C LEU A 186 6.65 19.01 5.81
N TRP A 187 7.60 19.89 5.51
CA TRP A 187 9.01 19.72 5.92
C TRP A 187 9.49 20.77 6.93
N GLN A 188 10.40 20.35 7.82
CA GLN A 188 11.09 21.22 8.77
C GLN A 188 12.57 20.85 8.90
N GLN A 189 13.44 21.84 9.00
CA GLN A 189 14.88 21.67 9.24
C GLN A 189 15.21 21.38 10.71
N ALA A 190 16.42 20.90 10.96
CA ALA A 190 16.89 20.58 12.31
C ALA A 190 16.95 21.79 13.24
N ASP A 191 17.14 23.00 12.69
CA ASP A 191 17.16 24.26 13.45
C ASP A 191 15.76 24.87 13.68
N GLY A 192 14.70 24.18 13.24
CA GLY A 192 13.32 24.63 13.38
C GLY A 192 12.77 25.42 12.18
N THR A 193 13.61 25.76 11.20
CA THR A 193 13.17 26.46 9.98
C THR A 193 12.17 25.61 9.21
N LEU A 194 11.01 26.18 8.89
CA LEU A 194 10.03 25.51 8.02
C LEU A 194 10.55 25.47 6.59
N THR A 195 10.35 24.36 5.90
CA THR A 195 10.65 24.22 4.47
C THR A 195 9.34 24.01 3.71
N PRO A 196 8.67 25.08 3.25
CA PRO A 196 7.40 24.94 2.55
C PRO A 196 7.50 24.09 1.29
N SER A 197 8.61 24.18 0.55
CA SER A 197 8.80 23.51 -0.73
C SER A 197 10.18 22.84 -0.78
N ALA A 198 10.20 21.56 -1.13
CA ALA A 198 11.42 20.79 -1.31
C ALA A 198 12.22 21.20 -2.57
N THR A 199 13.49 20.84 -2.61
CA THR A 199 14.37 20.96 -3.79
C THR A 199 14.96 19.59 -4.17
N PRO A 200 14.73 19.08 -5.40
CA PRO A 200 13.80 19.59 -6.39
C PRO A 200 12.36 19.58 -5.85
N LYS A 201 11.50 20.41 -6.45
CA LYS A 201 10.10 20.52 -6.04
C LYS A 201 9.41 19.17 -6.17
N GLU A 202 8.86 18.69 -5.06
CA GLU A 202 7.97 17.53 -5.03
C GLU A 202 6.67 17.91 -5.71
N LEU A 203 5.98 16.95 -6.33
CA LEU A 203 4.70 17.25 -6.95
C LEU A 203 3.71 16.14 -6.57
N PRO A 204 2.49 16.47 -6.12
CA PRO A 204 2.03 17.82 -5.79
C PRO A 204 2.74 18.36 -4.53
N ASP A 205 3.17 19.62 -4.58
CA ASP A 205 3.72 20.35 -3.43
C ASP A 205 2.82 21.55 -3.13
N PRO A 206 1.65 21.30 -2.52
CA PRO A 206 0.81 22.37 -2.04
C PRO A 206 1.44 23.06 -0.83
N SER A 207 2.44 22.48 -0.16
CA SER A 207 2.82 22.91 1.19
C SER A 207 1.58 23.05 2.07
N ASP A 208 1.37 24.23 2.67
CA ASP A 208 0.15 24.62 3.37
C ASP A 208 -0.85 25.42 2.50
N SER A 209 -0.61 25.59 1.20
CA SER A 209 -1.53 26.32 0.30
C SER A 209 -2.77 25.52 -0.13
N ALA A 210 -2.78 24.20 0.07
CA ALA A 210 -3.94 23.33 -0.18
C ALA A 210 -3.88 22.05 0.68
N GLU A 211 -4.95 21.26 0.62
CA GLU A 211 -5.08 19.95 1.24
C GLU A 211 -4.08 18.94 0.66
N SER A 212 -3.73 17.95 1.47
CA SER A 212 -2.61 17.04 1.19
C SER A 212 -2.69 15.77 2.05
N TYR A 213 -1.79 14.82 1.79
CA TYR A 213 -1.58 13.65 2.65
C TYR A 213 -1.21 14.03 4.08
N TRP A 214 -0.37 15.04 4.25
CA TRP A 214 0.06 15.48 5.57
C TRP A 214 -1.08 16.14 6.38
N VAL A 215 -2.05 16.79 5.72
CA VAL A 215 -3.30 17.23 6.40
C VAL A 215 -4.12 16.02 6.85
N ALA A 216 -4.24 14.99 6.02
CA ALA A 216 -4.97 13.78 6.39
C ALA A 216 -4.33 13.01 7.55
N ARG A 217 -3.01 12.87 7.56
CA ARG A 217 -2.24 12.25 8.66
C ARG A 217 -2.30 13.10 9.93
N THR A 218 -2.35 14.43 9.78
CA THR A 218 -2.60 15.32 10.92
C THR A 218 -3.97 15.04 11.54
N LEU A 219 -5.04 14.91 10.74
CA LEU A 219 -6.36 14.51 11.25
C LEU A 219 -6.33 13.13 11.93
N TRP A 220 -5.56 12.17 11.40
CA TRP A 220 -5.37 10.86 12.03
C TRP A 220 -4.82 11.00 13.46
N ALA A 221 -3.66 11.65 13.61
CA ALA A 221 -2.99 11.81 14.88
C ALA A 221 -3.79 12.66 15.87
N LEU A 222 -4.42 13.75 15.42
CA LEU A 222 -5.24 14.62 16.27
C LEU A 222 -6.50 13.91 16.77
N GLY A 223 -7.14 13.10 15.92
CA GLY A 223 -8.34 12.35 16.30
C GLY A 223 -8.06 11.26 17.33
N GLU A 224 -6.99 10.47 17.14
CA GLU A 224 -6.54 9.50 18.15
C GLU A 224 -6.03 10.20 19.43
N GLY A 225 -5.34 11.33 19.28
CA GLY A 225 -4.87 12.15 20.40
C GLY A 225 -6.02 12.67 21.26
N TYR A 226 -7.03 13.28 20.64
CA TYR A 226 -8.24 13.73 21.33
C TYR A 226 -8.88 12.57 22.10
N ALA A 227 -9.13 11.44 21.43
CA ALA A 227 -9.75 10.27 22.05
C ALA A 227 -8.93 9.72 23.25
N ALA A 228 -7.61 9.81 23.19
CA ALA A 228 -6.74 9.38 24.27
C ALA A 228 -6.76 10.34 25.48
N PHE A 229 -6.72 11.66 25.27
CA PHE A 229 -6.61 12.67 26.32
C PHE A 229 -7.95 13.16 26.89
N ALA A 230 -9.05 13.06 26.14
CA ALA A 230 -10.39 13.49 26.55
C ALA A 230 -11.05 12.55 27.59
N GLY A 231 -10.49 11.37 27.81
CA GLY A 231 -11.01 10.40 28.78
C GLY A 231 -10.99 10.90 30.22
N SER A 232 -11.54 10.11 31.15
CA SER A 232 -11.59 10.45 32.58
C SER A 232 -10.60 9.66 33.44
N GLY A 233 -9.66 8.95 32.81
CA GLY A 233 -8.70 8.06 33.49
C GLY A 233 -7.41 8.75 33.94
N ALA A 234 -6.53 7.99 34.60
CA ALA A 234 -5.18 8.45 34.93
C ALA A 234 -4.42 8.80 33.63
N GLY A 235 -3.94 10.05 33.54
CA GLY A 235 -3.25 10.58 32.35
C GLY A 235 -4.15 11.35 31.37
N ALA A 236 -5.45 11.47 31.65
CA ALA A 236 -6.34 12.43 31.00
C ALA A 236 -5.78 13.86 31.10
N ASP A 237 -6.03 14.66 30.08
CA ASP A 237 -5.68 16.09 30.06
C ASP A 237 -6.75 16.82 29.24
N PRO A 238 -7.88 17.20 29.87
CA PRO A 238 -8.99 17.83 29.16
C PRO A 238 -8.61 19.14 28.47
N ALA A 239 -7.63 19.87 29.01
CA ALA A 239 -7.19 21.14 28.42
C ALA A 239 -6.36 20.88 27.14
N PHE A 240 -5.47 19.90 27.16
CA PHE A 240 -4.77 19.48 25.95
C PHE A 240 -5.71 18.84 24.93
N ALA A 241 -6.69 18.03 25.37
CA ALA A 241 -7.71 17.47 24.50
C ALA A 241 -8.53 18.56 23.79
N ALA A 242 -8.98 19.59 24.51
CA ALA A 242 -9.66 20.74 23.91
C ALA A 242 -8.80 21.44 22.86
N PHE A 243 -7.50 21.64 23.14
CA PHE A 243 -6.57 22.15 22.14
C PHE A 243 -6.51 21.26 20.89
N LEU A 244 -6.41 19.94 21.04
CA LEU A 244 -6.37 19.02 19.89
C LEU A 244 -7.69 19.07 19.09
N GLN A 245 -8.83 19.21 19.76
CA GLN A 245 -10.14 19.39 19.11
C GLN A 245 -10.15 20.66 18.25
N ASP A 246 -9.69 21.79 18.78
CA ASP A 246 -9.61 23.05 18.02
C ASP A 246 -8.70 22.91 16.79
N ARG A 247 -7.54 22.25 16.94
CA ARG A 247 -6.61 22.00 15.82
C ARG A 247 -7.20 21.04 14.78
N LEU A 248 -7.97 20.05 15.20
CA LEU A 248 -8.66 19.11 14.31
C LEU A 248 -9.75 19.84 13.50
N HIS A 249 -10.55 20.68 14.15
CA HIS A 249 -11.56 21.50 13.49
C HIS A 249 -10.95 22.46 12.46
N LEU A 250 -9.77 22.99 12.73
CA LEU A 250 -9.07 23.83 11.78
C LEU A 250 -8.76 23.08 10.47
N SER A 251 -8.26 21.84 10.56
CA SER A 251 -8.06 20.99 9.38
C SER A 251 -9.37 20.59 8.70
N LEU A 252 -10.45 20.36 9.47
CA LEU A 252 -11.77 20.11 8.88
C LEU A 252 -12.32 21.32 8.13
N ASP A 253 -12.12 22.52 8.64
CA ASP A 253 -12.46 23.75 7.94
C ASP A 253 -11.69 23.87 6.62
N ALA A 254 -10.41 23.49 6.61
CA ALA A 254 -9.63 23.44 5.38
C ALA A 254 -10.20 22.43 4.37
N LEU A 255 -10.57 21.22 4.79
CA LEU A 255 -11.22 20.24 3.92
C LEU A 255 -12.61 20.71 3.44
N ASN A 256 -13.40 21.35 4.30
CA ASN A 256 -14.72 21.91 3.96
C ASN A 256 -14.65 23.06 2.95
N ARG A 257 -13.52 23.77 2.88
CA ARG A 257 -13.25 24.76 1.81
C ARG A 257 -12.78 24.10 0.50
N GLN A 258 -12.38 22.83 0.53
CA GLN A 258 -11.66 22.15 -0.54
C GLN A 258 -12.38 20.86 -0.99
N SER A 259 -11.81 19.67 -0.76
CA SER A 259 -12.41 18.38 -1.17
C SER A 259 -13.85 18.23 -0.69
N LEU A 260 -14.15 18.45 0.59
CA LEU A 260 -15.50 18.22 1.14
C LEU A 260 -16.55 19.21 0.62
N ALA A 261 -16.15 20.37 0.07
CA ALA A 261 -17.06 21.27 -0.63
C ALA A 261 -17.70 20.63 -1.87
N ARG A 262 -17.04 19.60 -2.43
CA ARG A 262 -17.47 18.84 -3.62
C ARG A 262 -18.26 17.58 -3.28
N TYR A 263 -18.61 17.35 -2.02
CA TYR A 263 -19.33 16.15 -1.60
C TYR A 263 -20.61 15.94 -2.40
N GLY A 264 -20.84 14.70 -2.83
CA GLY A 264 -21.99 14.31 -3.66
C GLY A 264 -21.80 14.53 -5.16
N THR A 265 -20.67 15.10 -5.59
CA THR A 265 -20.32 15.25 -7.02
C THR A 265 -19.31 14.20 -7.47
N PHE A 266 -19.39 13.78 -8.74
CA PHE A 266 -18.55 12.74 -9.31
C PHE A 266 -17.81 13.29 -10.51
N ASP A 267 -16.54 12.95 -10.60
CA ASP A 267 -15.73 13.11 -11.80
C ASP A 267 -15.76 11.84 -12.65
N VAL A 268 -15.05 11.87 -13.78
CA VAL A 268 -14.86 10.72 -14.67
C VAL A 268 -13.38 10.36 -14.73
N ALA A 269 -13.06 9.08 -14.65
CA ALA A 269 -11.74 8.52 -14.92
C ALA A 269 -11.89 7.31 -15.86
N ASP A 270 -11.47 7.44 -17.11
CA ASP A 270 -11.66 6.42 -18.17
C ASP A 270 -13.10 5.89 -18.25
N GLY A 271 -14.05 6.81 -18.36
CA GLY A 271 -15.48 6.50 -18.41
C GLY A 271 -16.09 5.97 -17.11
N VAL A 272 -15.31 5.81 -16.03
CA VAL A 272 -15.78 5.39 -14.70
C VAL A 272 -16.10 6.62 -13.86
N LYS A 273 -17.24 6.61 -13.17
CA LYS A 273 -17.57 7.67 -12.21
C LYS A 273 -16.76 7.48 -10.93
N VAL A 274 -16.05 8.52 -10.51
CA VAL A 274 -15.21 8.50 -9.31
C VAL A 274 -15.57 9.68 -8.38
N PRO A 275 -15.47 9.53 -7.05
CA PRO A 275 -15.78 10.62 -6.12
C PRO A 275 -14.87 11.84 -6.31
N ALA A 276 -15.46 13.04 -6.36
CA ALA A 276 -14.73 14.30 -6.53
C ALA A 276 -14.31 14.97 -5.20
N TRP A 277 -14.64 14.35 -4.07
CA TRP A 277 -14.49 14.93 -2.72
C TRP A 277 -13.49 14.20 -1.82
N LEU A 278 -12.62 13.38 -2.41
CA LEU A 278 -11.51 12.75 -1.70
C LEU A 278 -10.38 13.77 -1.48
N VAL A 279 -9.72 13.71 -0.33
CA VAL A 279 -8.56 14.55 0.00
C VAL A 279 -7.49 14.35 -1.06
N ALA A 280 -7.13 15.42 -1.78
CA ALA A 280 -6.21 15.38 -2.93
C ALA A 280 -6.58 14.36 -4.03
N GLY A 281 -7.85 13.94 -4.12
CA GLY A 281 -8.31 12.88 -5.05
C GLY A 281 -8.00 11.45 -4.58
N GLY A 282 -7.42 11.28 -3.39
CA GLY A 282 -6.93 10.02 -2.85
C GLY A 282 -7.86 9.39 -1.82
N ALA A 283 -8.29 8.16 -2.05
CA ALA A 283 -8.91 7.31 -1.03
C ALA A 283 -7.89 6.86 0.02
N ASP A 284 -6.63 6.78 -0.35
CA ASP A 284 -5.49 6.56 0.53
C ASP A 284 -5.35 7.65 1.61
N ALA A 285 -5.19 8.92 1.23
CA ALA A 285 -5.15 10.04 2.16
C ALA A 285 -6.48 10.13 2.94
N SER A 286 -7.62 10.04 2.25
CA SER A 286 -8.93 10.15 2.89
C SER A 286 -9.18 9.06 3.94
N ALA A 287 -8.62 7.85 3.75
CA ALA A 287 -8.74 6.76 4.70
C ALA A 287 -7.97 7.02 6.00
N GLU A 288 -6.75 7.55 5.92
CA GLU A 288 -5.99 7.93 7.12
C GLU A 288 -6.71 9.02 7.92
N ALA A 289 -7.22 10.06 7.24
CA ALA A 289 -8.06 11.07 7.90
C ALA A 289 -9.30 10.43 8.58
N ALA A 290 -9.99 9.52 7.88
CA ALA A 290 -11.17 8.86 8.41
C ALA A 290 -10.88 8.00 9.66
N LEU A 291 -9.68 7.41 9.80
CA LEU A 291 -9.30 6.70 11.02
C LEU A 291 -9.28 7.63 12.24
N GLY A 292 -8.66 8.81 12.12
CA GLY A 292 -8.67 9.83 13.18
C GLY A 292 -10.07 10.33 13.50
N LEU A 293 -10.85 10.65 12.47
CA LEU A 293 -12.23 11.13 12.66
C LEU A 293 -13.13 10.05 13.29
N ALA A 294 -12.89 8.77 13.02
CA ALA A 294 -13.58 7.66 13.68
C ALA A 294 -13.20 7.53 15.16
N ALA A 295 -11.91 7.66 15.49
CA ALA A 295 -11.45 7.69 16.88
C ALA A 295 -12.07 8.86 17.65
N PHE A 296 -12.05 10.06 17.08
CA PHE A 296 -12.70 11.24 17.64
C PHE A 296 -14.20 11.02 17.83
N SER A 297 -14.92 10.62 16.79
CA SER A 297 -16.38 10.44 16.82
C SER A 297 -16.83 9.36 17.81
N ALA A 298 -15.97 8.39 18.13
CA ALA A 298 -16.24 7.40 19.17
C ALA A 298 -16.09 7.98 20.58
N ALA A 299 -15.17 8.93 20.78
CA ALA A 299 -14.95 9.61 22.06
C ALA A 299 -15.95 10.74 22.31
N ASP A 300 -16.30 11.50 21.27
CA ASP A 300 -17.32 12.54 21.28
C ASP A 300 -18.31 12.37 20.12
N PRO A 301 -19.37 11.55 20.32
CA PRO A 301 -20.40 11.35 19.30
C PRO A 301 -21.30 12.59 19.08
N GLY A 302 -21.20 13.61 19.94
CA GLY A 302 -21.97 14.85 19.86
C GLY A 302 -21.43 15.84 18.82
N ASP A 303 -20.16 15.70 18.42
CA ASP A 303 -19.55 16.55 17.41
C ASP A 303 -20.03 16.19 15.99
N THR A 304 -21.11 16.86 15.58
CA THR A 304 -21.74 16.64 14.28
C THR A 304 -20.86 17.03 13.09
N VAL A 305 -19.89 17.93 13.24
CA VAL A 305 -18.99 18.36 12.17
C VAL A 305 -18.02 17.24 11.83
N VAL A 306 -17.36 16.68 12.86
CA VAL A 306 -16.46 15.53 12.71
C VAL A 306 -17.21 14.33 12.15
N ARG A 307 -18.39 14.01 12.71
CA ARG A 307 -19.18 12.86 12.26
C ARG A 307 -19.67 12.99 10.82
N THR A 308 -19.99 14.21 10.39
CA THR A 308 -20.34 14.50 8.99
C THR A 308 -19.14 14.30 8.06
N ALA A 309 -17.97 14.83 8.42
CA ALA A 309 -16.74 14.64 7.64
C ALA A 309 -16.37 13.15 7.52
N LEU A 310 -16.44 12.39 8.64
CA LEU A 310 -16.23 10.95 8.65
C LEU A 310 -17.18 10.22 7.69
N THR A 311 -18.48 10.55 7.74
CA THR A 311 -19.48 9.95 6.84
C THR A 311 -19.14 10.22 5.38
N ARG A 312 -18.85 11.48 5.02
CA ARG A 312 -18.58 11.87 3.64
C ARG A 312 -17.31 11.25 3.07
N LEU A 313 -16.21 11.29 3.83
CA LEU A 313 -14.95 10.69 3.39
C LEU A 313 -15.09 9.19 3.22
N THR A 314 -15.72 8.50 4.15
CA THR A 314 -15.85 7.02 4.10
C THR A 314 -16.81 6.55 3.01
N GLU A 315 -17.84 7.33 2.65
CA GLU A 315 -18.64 7.07 1.45
C GLU A 315 -17.80 7.19 0.16
N GLY A 316 -16.91 8.18 0.09
CA GLY A 316 -15.97 8.33 -1.02
C GLY A 316 -14.98 7.16 -1.08
N VAL A 317 -14.35 6.80 0.04
CA VAL A 317 -13.40 5.68 0.11
C VAL A 317 -14.08 4.35 -0.26
N ALA A 318 -15.28 4.09 0.26
CA ALA A 318 -16.01 2.87 -0.07
C ALA A 318 -16.41 2.81 -1.56
N ALA A 319 -16.72 3.95 -2.18
CA ALA A 319 -17.04 4.04 -3.60
C ALA A 319 -15.84 3.75 -4.52
N MET A 320 -14.61 3.75 -3.99
CA MET A 320 -13.40 3.35 -4.72
C MET A 320 -13.15 1.84 -4.71
N SER A 321 -13.99 1.05 -4.01
CA SER A 321 -13.97 -0.42 -4.12
C SER A 321 -14.41 -0.86 -5.51
N SER A 322 -13.62 -1.73 -6.15
CA SER A 322 -13.87 -2.17 -7.52
C SER A 322 -13.54 -3.65 -7.74
N GLY A 323 -14.06 -4.20 -8.83
CA GLY A 323 -13.80 -5.57 -9.26
C GLY A 323 -14.54 -6.63 -8.44
N SER A 324 -14.03 -7.86 -8.51
CA SER A 324 -14.55 -9.03 -7.79
C SER A 324 -13.47 -10.12 -7.75
N VAL A 325 -13.68 -11.23 -7.06
CA VAL A 325 -12.74 -12.39 -7.06
C VAL A 325 -12.27 -12.87 -8.44
N THR A 326 -12.99 -12.55 -9.53
CA THR A 326 -12.62 -12.87 -10.92
C THR A 326 -12.53 -11.66 -11.86
N GLN A 327 -12.43 -10.44 -11.32
CA GLN A 327 -12.28 -9.21 -12.09
C GLN A 327 -11.31 -8.29 -11.36
N TRP A 328 -10.29 -7.80 -12.08
CA TRP A 328 -9.39 -6.77 -11.56
C TRP A 328 -10.20 -5.57 -11.01
N PRO A 329 -9.83 -4.98 -9.86
CA PRO A 329 -8.66 -5.22 -9.01
C PRO A 329 -8.91 -6.25 -7.90
N PHE A 330 -9.75 -7.26 -8.15
CA PHE A 330 -10.01 -8.36 -7.23
C PHE A 330 -10.70 -7.98 -5.91
N GLY A 331 -11.48 -6.89 -5.92
CA GLY A 331 -12.20 -6.38 -4.75
C GLY A 331 -11.44 -5.29 -3.99
N ALA A 332 -10.26 -4.88 -4.46
CA ALA A 332 -9.48 -3.83 -3.81
C ALA A 332 -10.24 -2.51 -3.77
N ILE A 333 -9.95 -1.71 -2.75
CA ILE A 333 -10.23 -0.27 -2.76
C ILE A 333 -9.07 0.41 -3.50
N LEU A 334 -9.38 1.07 -4.62
CA LEU A 334 -8.36 1.77 -5.40
C LEU A 334 -7.85 3.01 -4.65
N PRO A 335 -6.53 3.26 -4.61
CA PRO A 335 -5.97 4.31 -3.75
C PRO A 335 -6.37 5.72 -4.15
N TRP A 336 -6.65 5.97 -5.43
CA TRP A 336 -6.90 7.33 -5.93
C TRP A 336 -7.83 7.33 -7.14
N ASN A 337 -8.47 8.47 -7.37
CA ASN A 337 -9.48 8.61 -8.43
C ASN A 337 -8.90 8.76 -9.85
N LYS A 338 -7.56 8.83 -9.97
CA LYS A 338 -6.82 9.12 -11.21
C LYS A 338 -6.38 7.93 -12.04
N SER A 339 -6.59 6.70 -11.56
CA SER A 339 -6.24 5.51 -12.32
C SER A 339 -7.23 4.40 -12.04
N GLN A 340 -7.65 3.74 -13.10
CA GLN A 340 -8.45 2.51 -13.04
C GLN A 340 -7.58 1.26 -13.13
N SER A 341 -6.26 1.38 -13.02
CA SER A 341 -5.31 0.30 -13.32
C SER A 341 -4.12 0.22 -12.35
N LEU A 342 -3.99 1.19 -11.45
CA LEU A 342 -2.97 1.23 -10.41
C LEU A 342 -3.60 0.98 -9.04
N TRP A 343 -3.13 -0.06 -8.37
CA TRP A 343 -3.25 -0.19 -6.93
C TRP A 343 -1.86 -0.02 -6.29
N HIS A 344 -1.78 0.65 -5.14
CA HIS A 344 -0.53 0.81 -4.39
C HIS A 344 -0.76 0.78 -2.89
N ALA A 345 0.27 0.35 -2.15
CA ALA A 345 0.14 -0.01 -0.75
C ALA A 345 -0.03 1.18 0.20
N TRP A 346 0.27 2.41 -0.25
CA TRP A 346 -0.07 3.64 0.49
C TRP A 346 -1.59 3.83 0.67
N GLY A 347 -2.44 3.23 -0.18
CA GLY A 347 -3.88 3.10 0.07
C GLY A 347 -4.26 1.98 1.03
N GLY A 348 -3.27 1.42 1.70
CA GLY A 348 -3.33 0.21 2.49
C GLY A 348 -4.36 0.25 3.61
N LEU A 349 -4.57 1.42 4.21
CA LEU A 349 -5.43 1.61 5.38
C LEU A 349 -6.91 1.85 5.02
N ALA A 350 -7.27 1.96 3.73
CA ALA A 350 -8.65 2.10 3.28
C ALA A 350 -9.64 1.05 3.84
N PRO A 351 -9.34 -0.27 3.83
CA PRO A 351 -10.20 -1.25 4.48
C PRO A 351 -10.34 -1.02 6.00
N ALA A 352 -9.26 -0.68 6.70
CA ALA A 352 -9.29 -0.39 8.13
C ALA A 352 -10.21 0.80 8.45
N ALA A 353 -10.11 1.87 7.65
CA ALA A 353 -10.91 3.08 7.79
C ALA A 353 -12.41 2.80 7.63
N VAL A 354 -12.83 2.16 6.53
CA VAL A 354 -14.26 1.92 6.28
C VAL A 354 -14.84 0.81 7.18
N ALA A 355 -14.05 -0.18 7.60
CA ALA A 355 -14.45 -1.15 8.62
C ALA A 355 -14.71 -0.46 9.98
N THR A 356 -13.77 0.38 10.43
CA THR A 356 -13.89 1.10 11.71
C THR A 356 -15.06 2.08 11.67
N ALA A 357 -15.16 2.88 10.62
CA ALA A 357 -16.26 3.82 10.43
C ALA A 357 -17.63 3.14 10.35
N SER A 358 -17.73 1.96 9.73
CA SER A 358 -18.99 1.21 9.67
C SER A 358 -19.56 0.92 11.06
N THR A 359 -18.68 0.65 12.03
CA THR A 359 -19.06 0.39 13.42
C THR A 359 -19.41 1.69 14.14
N VAL A 360 -18.56 2.72 14.07
CA VAL A 360 -18.75 4.01 14.75
C VAL A 360 -19.98 4.77 14.22
N LEU A 361 -20.26 4.67 12.93
CA LEU A 361 -21.40 5.32 12.29
C LEU A 361 -22.69 4.49 12.30
N GLY A 362 -22.60 3.17 12.57
CA GLY A 362 -23.73 2.24 12.39
C GLY A 362 -24.13 2.07 10.92
N ARG A 363 -23.14 2.02 10.01
CA ARG A 363 -23.29 2.01 8.55
C ARG A 363 -22.76 0.71 7.93
N PRO A 364 -23.54 -0.39 7.95
CA PRO A 364 -23.09 -1.70 7.45
C PRO A 364 -22.87 -1.74 5.92
N ASP A 365 -23.37 -0.74 5.20
CA ASP A 365 -23.08 -0.56 3.77
C ASP A 365 -21.61 -0.24 3.50
N LEU A 366 -20.93 0.50 4.38
CA LEU A 366 -19.50 0.80 4.28
C LEU A 366 -18.63 -0.46 4.46
N LEU A 367 -19.08 -1.39 5.31
CA LEU A 367 -18.35 -2.62 5.62
C LEU A 367 -18.15 -3.52 4.38
N LYS A 368 -19.01 -3.41 3.37
CA LYS A 368 -18.91 -4.22 2.14
C LYS A 368 -17.59 -4.00 1.41
N ALA A 369 -17.11 -2.76 1.34
CA ALA A 369 -15.85 -2.41 0.70
C ALA A 369 -14.65 -3.00 1.48
N ALA A 370 -14.66 -2.89 2.81
CA ALA A 370 -13.62 -3.49 3.66
C ALA A 370 -13.58 -5.02 3.52
N VAL A 371 -14.74 -5.68 3.47
CA VAL A 371 -14.83 -7.13 3.30
C VAL A 371 -14.31 -7.57 1.92
N ALA A 372 -14.68 -6.86 0.85
CA ALA A 372 -14.16 -7.16 -0.48
C ALA A 372 -12.62 -7.04 -0.53
N ASP A 373 -12.06 -5.95 -0.01
CA ASP A 373 -10.61 -5.76 0.01
C ASP A 373 -9.89 -6.79 0.90
N SER A 374 -10.40 -7.03 2.10
CA SER A 374 -9.74 -7.87 3.10
C SER A 374 -9.91 -9.37 2.86
N ALA A 375 -11.07 -9.82 2.38
CA ALA A 375 -11.37 -11.24 2.20
C ALA A 375 -11.12 -11.75 0.77
N GLN A 376 -11.02 -10.85 -0.23
CA GLN A 376 -10.83 -11.22 -1.63
C GLN A 376 -9.48 -10.75 -2.17
N PHE A 377 -9.25 -9.43 -2.19
CA PHE A 377 -8.02 -8.86 -2.74
C PHE A 377 -6.79 -9.21 -1.92
N THR A 378 -6.85 -9.04 -0.59
CA THR A 378 -5.69 -9.20 0.29
C THR A 378 -5.12 -10.63 0.29
N PRO A 379 -5.92 -11.72 0.34
CA PRO A 379 -5.38 -13.07 0.16
C PRO A 379 -4.79 -13.30 -1.24
N GLN A 380 -5.36 -12.69 -2.28
CA GLN A 380 -4.84 -12.77 -3.65
C GLN A 380 -3.51 -12.03 -3.80
N LEU A 381 -3.35 -10.86 -3.16
CA LEU A 381 -2.11 -10.11 -3.08
C LEU A 381 -1.02 -10.95 -2.38
N LEU A 382 -1.36 -11.56 -1.25
CA LEU A 382 -0.45 -12.46 -0.53
C LEU A 382 -0.02 -13.65 -1.39
N ALA A 383 -0.95 -14.29 -2.10
CA ALA A 383 -0.67 -15.43 -2.97
C ALA A 383 0.17 -15.08 -4.22
N ALA A 384 0.15 -13.83 -4.65
CA ALA A 384 0.95 -13.33 -5.77
C ALA A 384 2.40 -12.95 -5.38
N GLY A 385 2.75 -12.97 -4.09
CA GLY A 385 4.11 -12.70 -3.64
C GLY A 385 4.23 -11.90 -2.34
N GLY A 386 3.12 -11.34 -1.83
CA GLY A 386 3.09 -10.56 -0.59
C GLY A 386 2.62 -9.11 -0.81
N ALA A 387 2.89 -8.24 0.17
CA ALA A 387 2.54 -6.82 0.13
C ALA A 387 3.44 -6.01 -0.83
N ASP A 388 3.40 -6.33 -2.12
CA ASP A 388 4.03 -5.51 -3.15
C ASP A 388 3.53 -4.07 -3.09
N ASN A 389 4.44 -3.10 -3.18
CA ASN A 389 4.08 -1.70 -2.98
C ASN A 389 3.19 -1.15 -4.11
N ALA A 390 3.20 -1.76 -5.31
CA ALA A 390 2.27 -1.39 -6.37
C ALA A 390 1.95 -2.54 -7.34
N TRP A 391 0.71 -2.56 -7.83
CA TRP A 391 0.24 -3.35 -8.97
C TRP A 391 -0.19 -2.40 -10.08
N SER A 392 0.50 -2.42 -11.22
CA SER A 392 0.38 -1.37 -12.25
C SER A 392 0.32 -1.91 -13.69
N PRO A 393 -0.70 -2.69 -14.09
CA PRO A 393 -1.62 -3.47 -13.26
C PRO A 393 -1.02 -4.84 -12.87
N THR A 394 0.21 -5.14 -13.31
CA THR A 394 0.96 -6.33 -12.91
C THR A 394 1.63 -6.13 -11.55
N PRO A 395 1.84 -7.19 -10.75
CA PRO A 395 2.59 -7.09 -9.50
C PRO A 395 4.01 -6.54 -9.72
N GLY A 396 4.38 -5.50 -8.97
CA GLY A 396 5.67 -4.83 -9.10
C GLY A 396 6.15 -4.19 -7.80
N GLU A 397 7.25 -3.44 -7.89
CA GLU A 397 7.88 -2.69 -6.79
C GLU A 397 8.43 -3.56 -5.62
N ALA A 398 9.11 -2.87 -4.70
CA ALA A 398 9.59 -3.46 -3.45
C ALA A 398 8.43 -3.74 -2.47
N GLN A 399 8.69 -4.57 -1.46
CA GLN A 399 7.83 -4.71 -0.28
C GLN A 399 8.36 -3.82 0.83
N ILE A 400 7.51 -3.03 1.46
CA ILE A 400 7.88 -2.11 2.54
C ILE A 400 7.00 -2.33 3.77
N ALA A 401 7.49 -1.93 4.95
CA ALA A 401 6.78 -2.12 6.21
C ALA A 401 5.36 -1.50 6.20
N TYR A 402 5.19 -0.32 5.59
CA TYR A 402 3.88 0.33 5.40
C TYR A 402 2.88 -0.62 4.72
N GLY A 403 3.29 -1.24 3.62
CA GLY A 403 2.43 -2.11 2.83
C GLY A 403 2.05 -3.38 3.58
N VAL A 404 2.91 -3.89 4.46
CA VAL A 404 2.60 -5.05 5.30
C VAL A 404 1.67 -4.66 6.44
N ASP A 405 2.03 -3.61 7.19
CA ASP A 405 1.32 -3.12 8.36
C ASP A 405 -0.13 -2.76 8.04
N SER A 406 -0.33 -1.98 6.98
CA SER A 406 -1.66 -1.55 6.56
C SER A 406 -2.59 -2.71 6.19
N ARG A 407 -2.05 -3.82 5.66
CA ARG A 407 -2.81 -5.05 5.42
C ARG A 407 -3.18 -5.74 6.74
N VAL A 408 -2.25 -5.81 7.70
CA VAL A 408 -2.51 -6.35 9.04
C VAL A 408 -3.61 -5.54 9.74
N GLU A 409 -3.52 -4.21 9.77
CA GLU A 409 -4.54 -3.35 10.36
C GLU A 409 -5.90 -3.50 9.67
N GLY A 410 -5.93 -3.53 8.33
CA GLY A 410 -7.14 -3.74 7.54
C GLY A 410 -7.83 -5.07 7.84
N LEU A 411 -7.05 -6.16 7.91
CA LEU A 411 -7.55 -7.50 8.23
C LEU A 411 -8.10 -7.57 9.66
N VAL A 412 -7.40 -7.00 10.66
CA VAL A 412 -7.82 -7.02 12.06
C VAL A 412 -9.09 -6.19 12.28
N ALA A 413 -9.14 -4.97 11.72
CA ALA A 413 -10.31 -4.11 11.81
C ALA A 413 -11.54 -4.75 11.14
N THR A 414 -11.36 -5.34 9.95
CA THR A 414 -12.43 -6.00 9.21
C THR A 414 -12.88 -7.29 9.89
N ALA A 415 -11.96 -8.10 10.43
CA ALA A 415 -12.28 -9.31 11.18
C ALA A 415 -13.25 -9.01 12.33
N LYS A 416 -12.96 -7.94 13.08
CA LYS A 416 -13.79 -7.46 14.18
C LYS A 416 -15.15 -6.96 13.68
N ALA A 417 -15.17 -6.05 12.70
CA ALA A 417 -16.41 -5.43 12.22
C ALA A 417 -17.35 -6.41 11.50
N ALA A 418 -16.81 -7.39 10.78
CA ALA A 418 -17.59 -8.36 10.00
C ALA A 418 -17.87 -9.69 10.72
N ASN A 419 -17.32 -9.88 11.93
CA ASN A 419 -17.27 -11.16 12.63
C ASN A 419 -16.68 -12.27 11.72
N ALA A 420 -15.52 -11.97 11.14
CA ALA A 420 -14.84 -12.79 10.14
C ALA A 420 -13.48 -13.28 10.67
N PRO A 421 -13.46 -14.29 11.58
CA PRO A 421 -12.25 -14.70 12.28
C PRO A 421 -11.16 -15.26 11.37
N GLY A 422 -11.50 -15.76 10.17
CA GLY A 422 -10.52 -16.26 9.21
C GLY A 422 -9.54 -15.20 8.70
N LEU A 423 -9.94 -13.93 8.72
CA LEU A 423 -9.05 -12.83 8.34
C LEU A 423 -7.85 -12.69 9.29
N LEU A 424 -7.96 -13.16 10.54
CA LEU A 424 -6.83 -13.17 11.47
C LEU A 424 -5.76 -14.22 11.10
N ASP A 425 -6.14 -15.30 10.42
CA ASP A 425 -5.16 -16.27 9.90
C ASP A 425 -4.35 -15.66 8.75
N VAL A 426 -5.01 -14.88 7.87
CA VAL A 426 -4.35 -14.13 6.80
C VAL A 426 -3.46 -13.03 7.40
N ALA A 427 -3.92 -12.35 8.45
CA ALA A 427 -3.15 -11.31 9.14
C ALA A 427 -1.87 -11.88 9.77
N ALA A 428 -1.93 -13.11 10.31
CA ALA A 428 -0.76 -13.78 10.87
C ALA A 428 0.32 -14.01 9.81
N ILE A 429 -0.06 -14.41 8.60
CA ILE A 429 0.89 -14.65 7.50
C ILE A 429 1.51 -13.33 7.03
N TYR A 430 0.73 -12.25 6.90
CA TYR A 430 1.28 -10.92 6.62
C TYR A 430 2.26 -10.47 7.71
N ALA A 431 1.89 -10.58 8.99
CA ALA A 431 2.76 -10.23 10.11
C ALA A 431 4.04 -11.09 10.15
N GLY A 432 3.98 -12.35 9.68
CA GLY A 432 5.13 -13.23 9.50
C GLY A 432 6.24 -12.63 8.62
N TRP A 433 5.91 -11.68 7.74
CA TRP A 433 6.89 -10.94 6.93
C TRP A 433 7.98 -10.29 7.79
N PHE A 434 7.61 -9.74 8.97
CA PHE A 434 8.55 -9.12 9.90
C PHE A 434 9.55 -10.11 10.50
N PHE A 435 9.20 -11.39 10.55
CA PHE A 435 9.98 -12.46 11.18
C PHE A 435 10.72 -13.38 10.19
N GLY A 436 10.59 -13.13 8.88
CA GLY A 436 11.32 -13.87 7.84
C GLY A 436 10.45 -14.54 6.79
N ALA A 437 9.11 -14.54 6.93
CA ALA A 437 8.19 -15.03 5.91
C ALA A 437 7.99 -14.01 4.78
N ASN A 438 9.09 -13.64 4.16
CA ASN A 438 9.20 -12.68 3.07
C ASN A 438 10.15 -13.23 2.00
N ARG A 439 10.24 -12.54 0.85
CA ARG A 439 11.04 -12.98 -0.29
C ARG A 439 12.56 -13.03 -0.03
N SER A 440 13.07 -12.32 0.99
CA SER A 440 14.48 -12.40 1.38
C SER A 440 14.79 -13.60 2.28
N GLY A 441 13.77 -14.13 2.98
CA GLY A 441 13.94 -15.16 4.00
C GLY A 441 14.66 -14.69 5.27
N LEU A 442 14.90 -13.38 5.39
CA LEU A 442 15.56 -12.75 6.54
C LEU A 442 14.54 -11.94 7.35
N PRO A 443 14.68 -11.84 8.69
CA PRO A 443 13.84 -10.98 9.51
C PRO A 443 13.91 -9.53 9.04
N ALA A 444 12.75 -8.89 8.94
CA ALA A 444 12.64 -7.46 8.62
C ALA A 444 12.57 -6.59 9.88
N TYR A 445 12.33 -7.18 11.05
CA TYR A 445 12.28 -6.53 12.35
C TYR A 445 13.25 -7.18 13.34
N ASN A 446 13.93 -6.36 14.15
CA ASN A 446 14.72 -6.82 15.29
C ASN A 446 14.03 -6.43 16.61
N PRO A 447 13.42 -7.38 17.34
CA PRO A 447 12.72 -7.08 18.60
C PRO A 447 13.65 -6.63 19.73
N ALA A 448 14.95 -6.93 19.67
CA ALA A 448 15.90 -6.52 20.71
C ALA A 448 16.26 -5.03 20.65
N THR A 449 16.23 -4.43 19.45
CA THR A 449 16.63 -3.03 19.22
C THR A 449 15.48 -2.14 18.79
N GLY A 450 14.39 -2.71 18.27
CA GLY A 450 13.29 -1.95 17.67
C GLY A 450 13.57 -1.51 16.23
N THR A 451 14.69 -1.91 15.62
CA THR A 451 15.06 -1.51 14.25
C THR A 451 14.30 -2.32 13.22
N ALA A 452 13.94 -1.71 12.08
CA ALA A 452 13.24 -2.34 10.99
C ALA A 452 13.84 -1.96 9.63
N ILE A 453 13.96 -2.93 8.72
CA ILE A 453 14.47 -2.66 7.37
C ILE A 453 13.51 -1.75 6.60
N ASP A 454 14.06 -0.98 5.67
CA ASP A 454 13.31 -0.03 4.83
C ASP A 454 12.42 -0.75 3.81
N GLY A 455 12.95 -1.83 3.22
CA GLY A 455 12.20 -2.65 2.27
C GLY A 455 12.98 -3.81 1.67
N ILE A 456 12.26 -4.60 0.89
CA ILE A 456 12.78 -5.79 0.19
C ILE A 456 12.41 -5.69 -1.29
N GLU A 457 13.44 -5.62 -2.13
CA GLU A 457 13.34 -5.52 -3.58
C GLU A 457 12.71 -6.75 -4.21
N ARG A 458 12.26 -6.65 -5.46
CA ARG A 458 11.62 -7.77 -6.17
C ARG A 458 12.50 -9.01 -6.31
N ASP A 459 13.81 -8.83 -6.35
CA ASP A 459 14.80 -9.92 -6.41
C ASP A 459 15.20 -10.48 -5.03
N GLY A 460 14.62 -9.95 -3.95
CA GLY A 460 14.90 -10.36 -2.57
C GLY A 460 16.03 -9.59 -1.89
N ARG A 461 16.69 -8.64 -2.58
CA ARG A 461 17.68 -7.77 -1.95
C ARG A 461 17.03 -6.92 -0.85
N VAL A 462 17.68 -6.83 0.31
CA VAL A 462 17.23 -6.05 1.46
C VAL A 462 17.85 -4.65 1.42
N ASN A 463 17.04 -3.62 1.66
CA ASN A 463 17.52 -2.29 2.03
C ASN A 463 17.58 -2.21 3.57
N PRO A 464 18.79 -2.20 4.18
CA PRO A 464 18.94 -2.36 5.61
C PRO A 464 18.81 -1.04 6.40
N ASN A 465 18.49 0.07 5.73
CA ASN A 465 18.20 1.34 6.39
C ASN A 465 16.96 1.21 7.30
N SER A 466 16.82 2.07 8.30
CA SER A 466 15.74 2.00 9.29
C SER A 466 15.23 3.41 9.64
N GLY A 467 14.66 4.09 8.65
CA GLY A 467 14.08 5.43 8.82
C GLY A 467 12.80 5.42 9.66
N ALA A 468 12.19 6.59 9.82
CA ALA A 468 10.99 6.76 10.62
C ALA A 468 9.84 5.90 10.09
N GLU A 469 9.51 5.99 8.80
CA GLU A 469 8.40 5.23 8.21
C GLU A 469 8.48 3.73 8.47
N SER A 470 9.60 3.09 8.16
CA SER A 470 9.74 1.64 8.31
C SER A 470 9.65 1.22 9.77
N THR A 471 10.26 2.00 10.66
CA THR A 471 10.21 1.80 12.11
C THR A 471 8.79 1.94 12.64
N ILE A 472 8.08 3.01 12.26
CA ILE A 472 6.73 3.32 12.72
C ILE A 472 5.75 2.22 12.32
N HIS A 473 5.69 1.84 11.04
CA HIS A 473 4.74 0.83 10.57
C HIS A 473 5.07 -0.56 11.10
N THR A 474 6.34 -0.86 11.35
CA THR A 474 6.70 -2.08 12.08
C THR A 474 6.14 -2.06 13.49
N LEU A 475 6.29 -0.95 14.22
CA LEU A 475 5.78 -0.80 15.59
C LEU A 475 4.25 -0.81 15.66
N LEU A 476 3.53 -0.27 14.67
CA LEU A 476 2.07 -0.35 14.58
C LEU A 476 1.60 -1.81 14.46
N THR A 477 2.30 -2.62 13.66
CA THR A 477 2.04 -4.07 13.61
C THR A 477 2.38 -4.73 14.95
N MET A 478 3.53 -4.43 15.56
CA MET A 478 3.90 -5.04 16.85
C MET A 478 2.89 -4.70 17.96
N LEU A 479 2.39 -3.46 18.01
CA LEU A 479 1.31 -3.04 18.91
C LEU A 479 0.02 -3.82 18.65
N THR A 480 -0.33 -4.02 17.38
CA THR A 480 -1.49 -4.84 16.99
C THR A 480 -1.33 -6.28 17.46
N LEU A 481 -0.14 -6.87 17.33
CA LEU A 481 0.15 -8.22 17.81
C LEU A 481 0.11 -8.29 19.34
N ASP A 482 0.74 -7.36 20.04
CA ASP A 482 0.76 -7.31 21.52
C ASP A 482 -0.66 -7.18 22.10
N ALA A 483 -1.54 -6.43 21.43
CA ALA A 483 -2.96 -6.33 21.78
C ALA A 483 -3.79 -7.59 21.45
N ASN A 484 -3.28 -8.51 20.62
CA ASN A 484 -3.98 -9.71 20.15
C ASN A 484 -3.13 -10.99 20.36
N PRO A 485 -3.08 -11.55 21.58
CA PRO A 485 -2.18 -12.67 21.92
C PRO A 485 -2.29 -13.91 21.02
N ALA A 486 -3.51 -14.24 20.57
CA ALA A 486 -3.73 -15.38 19.67
C ALA A 486 -3.18 -15.12 18.26
N LEU A 487 -3.35 -13.90 17.73
CA LEU A 487 -2.77 -13.49 16.46
C LEU A 487 -1.24 -13.45 16.55
N ARG A 488 -0.71 -12.88 17.64
CA ARG A 488 0.72 -12.86 17.94
C ARG A 488 1.34 -14.25 17.93
N ALA A 489 0.72 -15.21 18.62
CA ALA A 489 1.22 -16.58 18.68
C ALA A 489 1.29 -17.22 17.28
N LYS A 490 0.28 -16.98 16.42
CA LYS A 490 0.28 -17.46 15.04
C LYS A 490 1.37 -16.81 14.20
N ALA A 491 1.51 -15.47 14.28
CA ALA A 491 2.52 -14.73 13.53
C ALA A 491 3.96 -15.13 13.91
N LEU A 492 4.25 -15.28 15.20
CA LEU A 492 5.56 -15.74 15.69
C LEU A 492 5.84 -17.21 15.37
N GLY A 493 4.80 -18.00 15.10
CA GLY A 493 4.94 -19.38 14.65
C GLY A 493 5.34 -19.51 13.18
N ILE A 494 5.39 -18.41 12.43
CA ILE A 494 5.70 -18.33 11.01
C ILE A 494 7.08 -17.66 10.85
N GLU A 495 8.05 -18.44 10.39
CA GLU A 495 9.44 -18.01 10.23
C GLU A 495 9.82 -17.82 8.76
N LYS A 496 9.15 -18.55 7.85
CA LYS A 496 9.54 -18.58 6.44
C LYS A 496 8.37 -18.88 5.53
N THR A 497 8.36 -18.23 4.36
CA THR A 497 7.55 -18.63 3.21
C THR A 497 8.27 -19.71 2.44
N VAL A 498 7.66 -20.90 2.37
CA VAL A 498 8.21 -22.07 1.67
C VAL A 498 7.95 -21.97 0.17
N ALA A 499 6.71 -21.64 -0.19
CA ALA A 499 6.30 -21.54 -1.59
C ALA A 499 5.06 -20.65 -1.73
N THR A 500 4.98 -19.94 -2.85
CA THR A 500 3.76 -19.30 -3.34
C THR A 500 3.43 -19.85 -4.72
N ALA A 501 2.14 -20.06 -4.98
CA ALA A 501 1.64 -20.42 -6.31
C ALA A 501 0.37 -19.61 -6.54
N GLY A 502 0.52 -18.43 -7.15
CA GLY A 502 -0.58 -17.50 -7.37
C GLY A 502 -0.54 -16.89 -8.77
N LEU A 503 -0.92 -15.61 -8.83
CA LEU A 503 -1.00 -14.87 -10.08
C LEU A 503 0.38 -14.76 -10.74
N SER A 504 0.44 -14.97 -12.05
CA SER A 504 1.66 -14.82 -12.84
C SER A 504 1.40 -14.02 -14.11
N VAL A 505 2.45 -13.39 -14.63
CA VAL A 505 2.43 -12.56 -15.83
C VAL A 505 3.14 -13.33 -16.96
N VAL A 506 2.57 -13.27 -18.15
CA VAL A 506 3.21 -13.73 -19.39
C VAL A 506 3.15 -12.61 -20.41
N GLU A 507 4.32 -12.12 -20.82
CA GLU A 507 4.43 -10.98 -21.74
C GLU A 507 3.87 -11.31 -23.13
N ALA A 508 3.15 -10.38 -23.75
CA ALA A 508 2.53 -10.62 -25.05
C ALA A 508 3.57 -10.81 -26.16
N GLU A 509 4.70 -10.11 -26.10
CA GLU A 509 5.79 -10.18 -27.07
C GLU A 509 6.54 -11.52 -27.07
N SER A 510 6.30 -12.38 -26.08
CA SER A 510 6.79 -13.77 -26.09
C SER A 510 6.04 -14.66 -27.10
N GLY A 511 4.91 -14.17 -27.63
CA GLY A 511 4.02 -14.92 -28.52
C GLY A 511 4.37 -14.85 -30.01
N MET A 512 3.77 -15.76 -30.79
CA MET A 512 3.81 -15.70 -32.25
C MET A 512 2.76 -14.70 -32.76
N ILE A 513 3.22 -13.73 -33.56
CA ILE A 513 2.38 -12.63 -34.05
C ILE A 513 2.12 -12.83 -35.55
N THR A 514 0.90 -12.59 -36.00
CA THR A 514 0.53 -12.50 -37.42
C THR A 514 -0.35 -11.27 -37.62
N GLY A 515 -0.04 -10.42 -38.61
CA GLY A 515 -0.80 -9.18 -38.84
C GLY A 515 -0.63 -8.15 -37.72
N GLY A 516 0.60 -7.97 -37.22
CA GLY A 516 0.94 -7.08 -36.12
C GLY A 516 2.46 -7.00 -35.86
N SER A 517 2.87 -6.31 -34.81
CA SER A 517 4.27 -6.19 -34.39
C SER A 517 4.40 -5.86 -32.90
N VAL A 518 5.58 -6.11 -32.33
CA VAL A 518 5.94 -5.60 -30.98
C VAL A 518 6.23 -4.10 -31.07
N VAL A 519 5.79 -3.35 -30.07
CA VAL A 519 6.01 -1.91 -29.92
C VAL A 519 6.67 -1.66 -28.57
N THR A 520 7.81 -0.96 -28.59
CA THR A 520 8.53 -0.52 -27.38
C THR A 520 8.48 1.00 -27.33
N PRO A 521 7.62 1.60 -26.50
CA PRO A 521 7.58 3.05 -26.31
C PRO A 521 8.85 3.57 -25.61
N ALA A 522 9.04 4.89 -25.64
CA ALA A 522 10.17 5.54 -24.95
C ALA A 522 10.11 5.40 -23.42
N SER A 523 8.91 5.16 -22.88
CA SER A 523 8.64 4.95 -21.46
C SER A 523 7.62 3.83 -21.30
N ALA A 524 7.84 2.95 -20.32
CA ALA A 524 6.85 1.95 -19.92
C ALA A 524 5.65 2.59 -19.21
N TRP A 525 5.86 3.73 -18.54
CA TRP A 525 4.81 4.50 -17.89
C TRP A 525 3.88 5.14 -18.92
N THR A 526 2.60 4.82 -18.86
CA THR A 526 1.56 5.35 -19.75
C THR A 526 1.06 6.73 -19.34
N GLY A 527 1.36 7.17 -18.11
CA GLY A 527 0.66 8.26 -17.43
C GLY A 527 -0.20 7.75 -16.26
N GLU A 528 -0.58 6.48 -16.25
CA GLU A 528 -1.50 5.92 -15.26
C GLU A 528 -1.15 4.52 -14.76
N ALA A 529 -0.41 3.75 -15.57
CA ALA A 529 0.04 2.41 -15.28
C ALA A 529 1.34 2.09 -16.04
N ASN A 530 1.99 0.96 -15.73
CA ASN A 530 3.20 0.52 -16.40
C ASN A 530 2.92 -0.62 -17.37
N LEU A 531 3.43 -0.49 -18.60
CA LEU A 531 3.52 -1.61 -19.53
C LEU A 531 4.46 -2.67 -18.96
N SER A 532 3.98 -3.90 -18.87
CA SER A 532 4.79 -5.04 -18.43
C SER A 532 5.91 -5.27 -19.45
N GLY A 533 7.12 -5.56 -18.97
CA GLY A 533 8.32 -5.67 -19.82
C GLY A 533 8.71 -4.41 -20.60
N GLY A 534 7.95 -3.30 -20.49
CA GLY A 534 8.15 -2.06 -21.24
C GLY A 534 7.77 -2.14 -22.72
N ALA A 535 7.01 -3.16 -23.15
CA ALA A 535 6.59 -3.35 -24.53
C ALA A 535 5.16 -3.91 -24.60
N PHE A 536 4.54 -3.83 -25.78
CA PHE A 536 3.26 -4.48 -26.05
C PHE A 536 3.19 -4.97 -27.49
N VAL A 537 2.26 -5.87 -27.78
CA VAL A 537 1.95 -6.33 -29.14
C VAL A 537 0.82 -5.48 -29.74
N SER A 538 1.11 -4.82 -30.85
CA SER A 538 0.11 -4.19 -31.71
C SER A 538 -0.42 -5.19 -32.74
N LEU A 539 -1.74 -5.38 -32.81
CA LEU A 539 -2.41 -6.16 -33.85
C LEU A 539 -3.26 -5.25 -34.74
N THR A 540 -3.30 -5.58 -36.03
CA THR A 540 -4.25 -5.02 -36.99
C THR A 540 -5.52 -5.87 -37.07
N LYS A 541 -6.55 -5.38 -37.78
CA LYS A 541 -7.78 -6.15 -38.03
C LYS A 541 -7.45 -7.45 -38.75
N GLY A 542 -7.91 -8.58 -38.20
CA GLY A 542 -7.61 -9.93 -38.68
C GLY A 542 -6.28 -10.50 -38.17
N GLY A 543 -5.47 -9.68 -37.49
CA GLY A 543 -4.23 -10.13 -36.86
C GLY A 543 -4.49 -11.07 -35.68
N SER A 544 -3.50 -11.92 -35.39
CA SER A 544 -3.54 -12.87 -34.29
C SER A 544 -2.26 -12.86 -33.47
N LEU A 545 -2.40 -13.17 -32.19
CA LEU A 545 -1.31 -13.35 -31.24
C LEU A 545 -1.49 -14.70 -30.55
N SER A 546 -0.47 -15.56 -30.58
CA SER A 546 -0.45 -16.83 -29.85
C SER A 546 0.63 -16.80 -28.77
N VAL A 547 0.23 -16.57 -27.52
CA VAL A 547 1.13 -16.47 -26.36
C VAL A 547 1.35 -17.85 -25.75
N PRO A 548 2.60 -18.33 -25.61
CA PRO A 548 2.89 -19.54 -24.86
C PRO A 548 2.64 -19.30 -23.38
N VAL A 549 1.92 -20.21 -22.71
CA VAL A 549 1.68 -20.14 -21.27
C VAL A 549 2.18 -21.40 -20.58
N PRO A 550 2.74 -21.31 -19.36
CA PRO A 550 3.22 -22.50 -18.65
C PRO A 550 2.07 -23.46 -18.39
N ALA A 551 2.27 -24.77 -18.55
CA ALA A 551 1.26 -25.76 -18.21
C ALA A 551 0.94 -25.71 -16.70
N SER A 552 -0.29 -26.03 -16.33
CA SER A 552 -0.75 -26.11 -14.93
C SER A 552 -1.56 -27.39 -14.72
N ASP A 553 -1.51 -27.94 -13.51
CA ASP A 553 -2.31 -29.08 -13.08
C ASP A 553 -3.79 -28.72 -12.85
N GLN A 554 -4.14 -27.44 -12.93
CA GLN A 554 -5.48 -26.92 -12.73
C GLN A 554 -5.87 -25.91 -13.81
N ALA A 555 -7.18 -25.66 -13.91
CA ALA A 555 -7.69 -24.57 -14.73
C ALA A 555 -7.28 -23.22 -14.14
N ARG A 556 -7.22 -22.19 -14.99
CA ARG A 556 -6.82 -20.83 -14.61
C ARG A 556 -7.74 -19.79 -15.19
N ASN A 557 -8.03 -18.73 -14.46
CA ASN A 557 -8.56 -17.50 -15.06
C ASN A 557 -7.44 -16.85 -15.88
N VAL A 558 -7.81 -16.25 -17.01
CA VAL A 558 -6.88 -15.52 -17.89
C VAL A 558 -7.41 -14.10 -18.06
N TYR A 559 -6.51 -13.13 -17.91
CA TYR A 559 -6.80 -11.72 -18.09
C TYR A 559 -5.82 -11.12 -19.10
N PRO A 560 -6.19 -11.02 -20.38
CA PRO A 560 -5.43 -10.20 -21.32
C PRO A 560 -5.38 -8.76 -20.81
N ILE A 561 -4.18 -8.22 -20.67
CA ILE A 561 -3.95 -6.82 -20.33
C ILE A 561 -3.93 -6.04 -21.64
N VAL A 562 -4.88 -5.12 -21.77
CA VAL A 562 -5.10 -4.38 -23.01
C VAL A 562 -4.92 -2.90 -22.73
N ASN A 563 -4.09 -2.25 -23.55
CA ASN A 563 -4.00 -0.80 -23.60
C ASN A 563 -5.14 -0.27 -24.49
N GLN A 564 -6.28 0.02 -23.85
CA GLN A 564 -7.50 0.44 -24.52
C GLN A 564 -7.43 1.92 -24.88
N THR A 565 -7.68 2.25 -26.15
CA THR A 565 -7.95 3.64 -26.54
C THR A 565 -9.31 4.12 -26.03
N GLU A 566 -9.51 5.44 -25.94
CA GLU A 566 -10.82 6.03 -25.57
C GLU A 566 -11.94 5.57 -26.51
N GLY A 567 -11.68 5.60 -27.82
CA GLY A 567 -12.61 5.19 -28.86
C GLY A 567 -12.72 3.67 -29.02
N ARG A 568 -13.85 3.17 -29.50
CA ARG A 568 -14.04 1.74 -29.79
C ARG A 568 -13.06 1.26 -30.85
N SER A 569 -12.43 0.10 -30.63
CA SER A 569 -11.44 -0.49 -31.56
C SER A 569 -11.69 -1.99 -31.85
N GLY A 570 -12.94 -2.41 -31.89
CA GLY A 570 -13.31 -3.81 -32.06
C GLY A 570 -12.95 -4.67 -30.84
N THR A 571 -12.76 -5.96 -31.06
CA THR A 571 -12.57 -6.98 -30.02
C THR A 571 -11.49 -7.98 -30.39
N THR A 572 -10.83 -8.56 -29.40
CA THR A 572 -9.98 -9.75 -29.58
C THR A 572 -10.70 -10.97 -29.03
N SER A 573 -10.91 -11.98 -29.86
CA SER A 573 -11.47 -13.28 -29.47
C SER A 573 -10.36 -14.23 -29.05
N TRP A 574 -10.48 -14.81 -27.87
CA TRP A 574 -9.45 -15.63 -27.22
C TRP A 574 -9.86 -17.10 -27.16
N ALA A 575 -8.93 -17.98 -27.49
CA ALA A 575 -9.09 -19.43 -27.45
C ALA A 575 -7.81 -20.14 -26.99
N SER A 576 -7.93 -21.39 -26.58
CA SER A 576 -6.81 -22.31 -26.41
C SER A 576 -7.12 -23.60 -27.16
N ALA A 577 -6.29 -23.94 -28.15
CA ALA A 577 -6.60 -24.98 -29.13
C ALA A 577 -8.02 -24.78 -29.73
N ARG A 578 -8.95 -25.71 -29.50
CA ARG A 578 -10.34 -25.61 -29.98
C ARG A 578 -11.31 -25.01 -28.94
N THR A 579 -10.82 -24.68 -27.75
CA THR A 579 -11.64 -24.19 -26.64
C THR A 579 -11.70 -22.67 -26.67
N ALA A 580 -12.87 -22.10 -26.93
CA ALA A 580 -13.10 -20.65 -26.80
C ALA A 580 -13.08 -20.24 -25.31
N LEU A 581 -12.32 -19.19 -24.98
CA LEU A 581 -12.18 -18.65 -23.62
C LEU A 581 -13.03 -17.39 -23.41
N GLY A 582 -13.20 -16.57 -24.46
CA GLY A 582 -14.01 -15.36 -24.41
C GLY A 582 -13.50 -14.30 -25.39
N SER A 583 -13.83 -13.04 -25.12
CA SER A 583 -13.33 -11.91 -25.90
C SER A 583 -13.09 -10.69 -25.01
N THR A 584 -12.14 -9.85 -25.39
CA THR A 584 -11.88 -8.55 -24.76
C THR A 584 -12.14 -7.42 -25.74
N ALA A 585 -12.52 -6.24 -25.23
CA ALA A 585 -12.61 -5.03 -26.03
C ALA A 585 -11.20 -4.45 -26.23
N ASN A 586 -10.87 -4.06 -27.46
CA ASN A 586 -9.53 -3.53 -27.78
C ASN A 586 -9.39 -2.03 -27.49
N GLY A 587 -10.52 -1.34 -27.33
CA GLY A 587 -10.63 0.09 -27.04
C GLY A 587 -12.00 0.35 -26.42
N GLY A 588 -12.39 1.61 -26.32
CA GLY A 588 -13.62 2.01 -25.63
C GLY A 588 -13.40 2.12 -24.13
N ALA A 589 -12.23 2.63 -23.71
CA ALA A 589 -11.97 2.95 -22.31
C ALA A 589 -13.07 3.87 -21.75
N GLY A 590 -13.52 4.84 -22.55
CA GLY A 590 -14.45 5.89 -22.15
C GLY A 590 -13.76 7.24 -22.27
N ALA A 591 -14.43 8.30 -21.83
CA ALA A 591 -13.81 9.62 -21.76
C ALA A 591 -12.69 9.62 -20.72
N GLN A 592 -11.51 10.15 -21.07
CA GLN A 592 -10.36 10.30 -20.17
C GLN A 592 -10.76 10.91 -18.82
N GLY A 593 -11.39 12.09 -18.86
CA GLY A 593 -11.81 12.80 -17.66
C GLY A 593 -10.60 13.37 -16.91
N LEU A 594 -10.42 13.00 -15.64
CA LEU A 594 -9.36 13.55 -14.77
C LEU A 594 -8.04 12.78 -14.78
N THR A 595 -7.97 11.66 -15.51
CA THR A 595 -6.74 10.86 -15.59
C THR A 595 -5.67 11.57 -16.41
N ASP A 596 -4.40 11.23 -16.18
CA ASP A 596 -3.27 11.97 -16.76
C ASP A 596 -3.00 11.60 -18.24
N ALA A 597 -3.54 10.48 -18.74
CA ALA A 597 -3.38 10.04 -20.13
C ALA A 597 -4.70 9.55 -20.76
N PRO A 598 -4.86 9.61 -22.09
CA PRO A 598 -6.06 9.08 -22.73
C PRO A 598 -6.02 7.55 -22.82
N GLY A 599 -7.11 6.91 -22.40
CA GLY A 599 -7.24 5.45 -22.46
C GLY A 599 -6.67 4.78 -21.21
N ARG A 600 -6.76 3.44 -21.14
CA ARG A 600 -6.37 2.70 -19.93
C ARG A 600 -5.69 1.37 -20.22
N LEU A 601 -4.71 1.02 -19.39
CA LEU A 601 -4.01 -0.27 -19.44
C LEU A 601 -4.58 -1.23 -18.40
N ILE A 602 -5.55 -2.07 -18.78
CA ILE A 602 -6.33 -2.84 -17.80
C ILE A 602 -6.37 -4.35 -18.09
N PRO A 603 -6.29 -5.22 -17.06
CA PRO A 603 -6.56 -6.65 -17.21
C PRO A 603 -8.06 -6.92 -17.38
N LEU A 604 -8.44 -7.61 -18.45
CA LEU A 604 -9.85 -7.89 -18.78
C LEU A 604 -10.18 -9.37 -18.61
N SER A 605 -11.23 -9.69 -17.85
CA SER A 605 -11.61 -11.08 -17.59
C SER A 605 -12.17 -11.79 -18.82
N LEU A 606 -11.70 -13.02 -19.07
CA LEU A 606 -12.35 -13.93 -20.01
C LEU A 606 -13.53 -14.66 -19.36
N SER A 607 -14.51 -15.06 -20.18
CA SER A 607 -15.75 -15.70 -19.71
C SER A 607 -15.58 -17.14 -19.22
N ARG A 608 -14.52 -17.81 -19.66
CA ARG A 608 -14.19 -19.21 -19.34
C ARG A 608 -12.71 -19.32 -18.97
N THR A 609 -12.43 -20.31 -18.13
CA THR A 609 -11.07 -20.62 -17.69
C THR A 609 -10.26 -21.31 -18.78
N LEU A 610 -8.96 -21.08 -18.75
CA LEU A 610 -7.98 -21.87 -19.49
C LEU A 610 -7.93 -23.28 -18.86
N PRO A 611 -8.16 -24.36 -19.64
CA PRO A 611 -8.11 -25.72 -19.13
C PRO A 611 -6.75 -26.11 -18.55
N ALA A 612 -6.74 -27.04 -17.59
CA ALA A 612 -5.52 -27.66 -17.09
C ALA A 612 -4.70 -28.26 -18.25
N GLY A 613 -3.37 -28.18 -18.15
CA GLY A 613 -2.44 -28.66 -19.16
C GLY A 613 -2.33 -27.81 -20.43
N ALA A 614 -3.16 -26.78 -20.61
CA ALA A 614 -3.07 -25.90 -21.76
C ALA A 614 -1.77 -25.08 -21.75
N THR A 615 -1.12 -24.99 -22.92
CA THR A 615 0.22 -24.39 -23.09
C THR A 615 0.25 -23.16 -23.98
N ALA A 616 -0.89 -22.75 -24.54
CA ALA A 616 -0.99 -21.52 -25.34
C ALA A 616 -2.37 -20.89 -25.24
N VAL A 617 -2.41 -19.56 -25.38
CA VAL A 617 -3.63 -18.76 -25.54
C VAL A 617 -3.49 -17.94 -26.82
N THR A 618 -4.45 -18.09 -27.72
CA THR A 618 -4.48 -17.43 -29.04
C THR A 618 -5.61 -16.41 -29.10
N GLY A 619 -5.26 -15.16 -29.39
CA GLY A 619 -6.18 -14.07 -29.66
C GLY A 619 -6.25 -13.79 -31.16
N THR A 620 -7.45 -13.55 -31.69
CA THR A 620 -7.65 -13.01 -33.06
C THR A 620 -8.45 -11.72 -32.97
N SER A 621 -7.91 -10.64 -33.53
CA SER A 621 -8.49 -9.31 -33.40
C SER A 621 -9.41 -8.94 -34.57
N SER A 622 -10.56 -8.36 -34.27
CA SER A 622 -11.50 -7.78 -35.25
C SER A 622 -11.22 -6.30 -35.56
N GLY A 623 -10.28 -5.68 -34.85
CA GLY A 623 -9.86 -4.29 -35.00
C GLY A 623 -8.40 -4.07 -34.62
N ALA A 624 -7.98 -2.81 -34.40
CA ALA A 624 -6.65 -2.55 -33.86
C ALA A 624 -6.62 -2.91 -32.36
N ALA A 625 -5.57 -3.57 -31.89
CA ALA A 625 -5.41 -3.94 -30.47
C ALA A 625 -3.99 -3.69 -30.01
N ALA A 626 -3.82 -3.23 -28.76
CA ALA A 626 -2.54 -3.13 -28.08
C ALA A 626 -2.60 -4.05 -26.84
N ILE A 627 -1.89 -5.17 -26.90
CA ILE A 627 -1.93 -6.24 -25.88
C ILE A 627 -0.59 -6.25 -25.18
N ASP A 628 -0.58 -5.94 -23.89
CA ASP A 628 0.62 -5.81 -23.06
C ASP A 628 1.10 -7.17 -22.56
N ALA A 629 0.25 -7.87 -21.82
CA ALA A 629 0.57 -9.18 -21.26
C ALA A 629 -0.70 -10.01 -21.01
N MET A 630 -0.52 -11.20 -20.45
CA MET A 630 -1.59 -12.02 -19.88
C MET A 630 -1.34 -12.25 -18.40
N LEU A 631 -2.30 -11.90 -17.55
CA LEU A 631 -2.32 -12.40 -16.18
C LEU A 631 -2.97 -13.78 -16.15
N LEU A 632 -2.31 -14.72 -15.50
CA LEU A 632 -2.80 -16.08 -15.27
C LEU A 632 -3.03 -16.25 -13.76
N GLN A 633 -4.25 -16.61 -13.37
CA GLN A 633 -4.61 -16.81 -11.97
C GLN A 633 -5.09 -18.26 -11.79
N PRO A 634 -4.37 -19.09 -11.01
CA PRO A 634 -4.87 -20.39 -10.57
C PRO A 634 -6.25 -20.28 -9.93
N LEU A 635 -7.16 -21.23 -10.23
CA LEU A 635 -8.46 -21.27 -9.55
C LEU A 635 -8.32 -21.47 -8.05
N VAL A 636 -7.28 -22.20 -7.62
CA VAL A 636 -6.84 -22.26 -6.23
C VAL A 636 -5.36 -21.89 -6.19
N SER A 637 -5.09 -20.69 -5.66
CA SER A 637 -3.74 -20.21 -5.36
C SER A 637 -3.31 -20.67 -3.97
N THR A 638 -2.00 -20.78 -3.71
CA THR A 638 -1.50 -21.25 -2.41
C THR A 638 -0.34 -20.40 -1.87
N VAL A 639 -0.31 -20.24 -0.54
CA VAL A 639 0.83 -19.73 0.22
C VAL A 639 1.17 -20.74 1.29
N THR A 640 2.36 -21.33 1.22
CA THR A 640 2.84 -22.29 2.22
C THR A 640 3.91 -21.62 3.08
N VAL A 641 3.70 -21.65 4.39
CA VAL A 641 4.61 -21.11 5.41
C VAL A 641 5.00 -22.19 6.40
N THR A 642 6.14 -22.01 7.05
CA THR A 642 6.68 -22.91 8.07
C THR A 642 7.33 -22.12 9.20
N GLY A 643 7.52 -22.77 10.35
CA GLY A 643 8.16 -22.22 11.54
C GLY A 643 7.88 -23.09 12.75
N ALA A 644 8.09 -22.58 13.96
CA ALA A 644 7.84 -23.30 15.21
C ALA A 644 6.41 -23.85 15.38
N ALA A 645 5.41 -23.24 14.73
CA ALA A 645 4.02 -23.73 14.75
C ALA A 645 3.75 -24.88 13.76
N GLY A 646 4.75 -25.27 12.97
CA GLY A 646 4.64 -26.29 11.93
C GLY A 646 4.25 -25.74 10.56
N ASP A 647 4.01 -26.65 9.62
CA ASP A 647 3.71 -26.28 8.23
C ASP A 647 2.24 -25.90 8.08
N SER A 648 2.02 -24.73 7.47
CA SER A 648 0.69 -24.20 7.21
C SER A 648 0.55 -23.82 5.74
N THR A 649 -0.63 -24.03 5.16
CA THR A 649 -0.93 -23.61 3.78
C THR A 649 -2.25 -22.85 3.74
N LEU A 650 -2.21 -21.64 3.19
CA LEU A 650 -3.38 -20.86 2.81
C LEU A 650 -3.74 -21.19 1.36
N TYR A 651 -4.97 -21.64 1.13
CA TYR A 651 -5.56 -21.84 -0.19
C TYR A 651 -6.52 -20.69 -0.48
N VAL A 652 -6.36 -20.01 -1.61
CA VAL A 652 -7.16 -18.84 -2.00
C VAL A 652 -7.93 -19.16 -3.28
N SER A 653 -9.25 -19.00 -3.24
CA SER A 653 -10.13 -19.38 -4.34
C SER A 653 -10.43 -18.20 -5.26
N ALA A 654 -10.11 -18.38 -6.54
CA ALA A 654 -10.60 -17.56 -7.64
C ALA A 654 -11.72 -18.29 -8.43
N ALA A 655 -12.23 -19.39 -7.89
CA ALA A 655 -13.25 -20.22 -8.51
C ALA A 655 -14.66 -19.69 -8.21
N ARG A 656 -15.57 -19.91 -9.16
CA ARG A 656 -17.01 -19.64 -9.02
C ARG A 656 -17.77 -20.77 -8.32
N GLU A 657 -17.10 -21.90 -8.14
CA GLU A 657 -17.62 -23.12 -7.51
C GLU A 657 -16.60 -23.65 -6.51
N SER A 658 -17.06 -24.46 -5.56
CA SER A 658 -16.18 -25.06 -4.56
C SER A 658 -15.12 -25.93 -5.23
N SER A 659 -13.88 -25.78 -4.79
CA SER A 659 -12.75 -26.56 -5.29
C SER A 659 -12.28 -27.56 -4.23
N VAL A 660 -11.88 -28.75 -4.68
CA VAL A 660 -11.29 -29.79 -3.81
C VAL A 660 -9.86 -30.04 -4.28
N ARG A 661 -8.90 -29.89 -3.37
CA ARG A 661 -7.48 -30.10 -3.63
C ARG A 661 -6.96 -31.31 -2.85
N PRO A 662 -6.37 -32.32 -3.50
CA PRO A 662 -5.73 -33.42 -2.78
C PRO A 662 -4.50 -32.91 -2.04
N VAL A 663 -4.29 -33.39 -0.82
CA VAL A 663 -3.13 -33.07 0.03
C VAL A 663 -2.49 -34.34 0.53
N LEU A 664 -1.16 -34.41 0.38
CA LEU A 664 -0.38 -35.48 0.98
C LEU A 664 -0.19 -35.18 2.46
N VAL A 665 -0.68 -36.08 3.31
CA VAL A 665 -0.46 -36.00 4.76
C VAL A 665 0.66 -36.97 5.13
N PRO A 666 1.83 -36.49 5.57
CA PRO A 666 2.93 -37.37 5.96
C PRO A 666 2.51 -38.34 7.08
N ARG A 667 3.13 -39.53 7.12
CA ARG A 667 2.89 -40.49 8.20
C ARG A 667 3.21 -39.84 9.55
N GLY A 668 2.33 -40.02 10.53
CA GLY A 668 2.47 -39.42 11.86
C GLY A 668 1.95 -37.99 11.96
N PHE A 669 1.32 -37.45 10.91
CA PHE A 669 0.66 -36.14 10.94
C PHE A 669 -0.86 -36.25 10.76
N ARG A 670 -1.56 -35.19 11.15
CA ARG A 670 -2.98 -34.92 10.87
C ARG A 670 -3.07 -33.60 10.10
N LEU A 671 -4.01 -33.55 9.17
CA LEU A 671 -4.42 -32.30 8.53
C LEU A 671 -5.55 -31.67 9.34
N GLU A 672 -5.34 -30.45 9.79
CA GLU A 672 -6.38 -29.58 10.34
C GLU A 672 -6.72 -28.53 9.28
N GLN A 673 -8.00 -28.25 9.08
CA GLN A 673 -8.45 -27.26 8.09
C GLN A 673 -9.53 -26.35 8.66
N ALA A 674 -9.45 -25.07 8.32
CA ALA A 674 -10.45 -24.06 8.61
C ALA A 674 -10.80 -23.36 7.30
N ALA A 675 -12.04 -23.57 6.83
CA ALA A 675 -12.53 -23.04 5.56
C ALA A 675 -13.39 -21.80 5.79
N TYR A 676 -13.23 -20.81 4.92
CA TYR A 676 -13.92 -19.53 5.00
C TYR A 676 -14.50 -19.13 3.64
N ASP A 677 -15.64 -18.45 3.64
CA ASP A 677 -16.26 -17.89 2.42
C ASP A 677 -15.59 -16.60 1.94
N ALA A 678 -16.10 -16.01 0.86
CA ALA A 678 -15.63 -14.74 0.29
C ALA A 678 -15.86 -13.51 1.19
N ALA A 679 -16.41 -13.69 2.38
CA ALA A 679 -16.54 -12.69 3.43
C ALA A 679 -15.68 -13.01 4.67
N GLY A 680 -14.84 -14.05 4.60
CA GLY A 680 -13.99 -14.49 5.71
C GLY A 680 -14.75 -15.19 6.85
N ARG A 681 -15.98 -15.63 6.61
CA ARG A 681 -16.82 -16.32 7.61
C ARG A 681 -16.64 -17.83 7.52
N PRO A 682 -16.67 -18.56 8.67
CA PRO A 682 -16.50 -20.00 8.67
C PRO A 682 -17.55 -20.70 7.81
N VAL A 683 -17.12 -21.68 7.01
CA VAL A 683 -18.00 -22.59 6.28
C VAL A 683 -17.76 -24.03 6.72
N ALA A 684 -18.85 -24.81 6.75
CA ALA A 684 -18.75 -26.23 6.99
C ALA A 684 -17.94 -26.90 5.87
N HIS A 685 -17.00 -27.76 6.24
CA HIS A 685 -16.30 -28.64 5.32
C HIS A 685 -16.64 -30.08 5.68
N ALA A 686 -16.64 -30.96 4.69
CA ALA A 686 -16.80 -32.38 4.96
C ALA A 686 -15.50 -32.91 5.57
N ASP A 687 -15.55 -33.39 6.81
CA ASP A 687 -14.48 -34.23 7.35
C ASP A 687 -14.40 -35.50 6.51
N GLU A 688 -13.31 -35.67 5.75
CA GLU A 688 -13.10 -36.89 5.00
C GLU A 688 -12.88 -38.06 5.96
N ARG A 689 -13.89 -38.94 6.07
CA ARG A 689 -13.77 -40.30 6.63
C ARG A 689 -13.05 -41.24 5.64
N GLY A 690 -11.96 -40.76 5.04
CA GLY A 690 -11.19 -41.42 3.96
C GLY A 690 -9.78 -41.85 4.40
N ASN A 691 -9.02 -42.44 3.47
CA ASN A 691 -7.66 -42.94 3.72
C ASN A 691 -6.78 -41.85 4.34
N PRO A 692 -6.26 -42.02 5.57
CA PRO A 692 -5.54 -40.97 6.29
C PRO A 692 -4.24 -40.50 5.62
N ALA A 693 -3.74 -41.22 4.60
CA ALA A 693 -2.58 -40.82 3.80
C ALA A 693 -2.90 -39.90 2.61
N ARG A 694 -4.18 -39.72 2.25
CA ARG A 694 -4.65 -38.86 1.16
C ARG A 694 -5.90 -38.12 1.62
N ALA A 695 -5.68 -36.97 2.26
CA ALA A 695 -6.75 -36.06 2.62
C ALA A 695 -7.03 -35.09 1.47
N SER A 696 -8.16 -34.39 1.52
CA SER A 696 -8.44 -33.27 0.65
C SER A 696 -8.78 -32.00 1.42
N VAL A 697 -8.57 -30.87 0.75
CA VAL A 697 -8.90 -29.53 1.23
C VAL A 697 -10.01 -28.99 0.36
N THR A 698 -11.13 -28.63 1.00
CA THR A 698 -12.22 -27.94 0.32
C THR A 698 -12.02 -26.43 0.44
N VAL A 699 -12.13 -25.72 -0.67
CA VAL A 699 -12.02 -24.26 -0.74
C VAL A 699 -13.31 -23.70 -1.32
N ALA A 700 -13.99 -22.84 -0.57
CA ALA A 700 -15.24 -22.22 -0.99
C ALA A 700 -15.04 -21.26 -2.19
N PRO A 701 -16.08 -21.01 -3.01
CA PRO A 701 -16.00 -20.04 -4.10
C PRO A 701 -15.61 -18.66 -3.57
N GLY A 702 -14.57 -18.05 -4.13
CA GLY A 702 -14.10 -16.72 -3.74
C GLY A 702 -13.57 -16.58 -2.31
N GLY A 703 -13.57 -17.66 -1.52
CA GLY A 703 -13.09 -17.69 -0.14
C GLY A 703 -11.66 -18.23 -0.03
N PHE A 704 -11.32 -18.66 1.17
CA PHE A 704 -10.01 -19.23 1.44
C PHE A 704 -10.08 -20.31 2.51
N THR A 705 -9.12 -21.23 2.51
CA THR A 705 -9.01 -22.29 3.50
C THR A 705 -7.59 -22.31 4.04
N VAL A 706 -7.44 -22.34 5.36
CA VAL A 706 -6.15 -22.46 6.03
C VAL A 706 -6.01 -23.88 6.53
N THR A 707 -4.85 -24.48 6.29
CA THR A 707 -4.54 -25.82 6.79
C THR A 707 -3.28 -25.84 7.61
N HIS A 708 -3.25 -26.69 8.63
CA HIS A 708 -2.07 -26.95 9.46
C HIS A 708 -1.77 -28.45 9.48
N LEU A 709 -0.49 -28.81 9.36
CA LEU A 709 -0.02 -30.17 9.57
C LEU A 709 0.48 -30.33 11.01
N THR A 710 -0.31 -30.99 11.85
CA THR A 710 0.03 -31.24 13.26
C THR A 710 0.54 -32.67 13.43
N ARG A 711 1.55 -32.89 14.28
CA ARG A 711 2.01 -34.25 14.63
C ARG A 711 0.97 -34.96 15.48
N ARG A 712 0.75 -36.26 15.20
CA ARG A 712 -0.15 -37.13 15.96
C ARG A 712 0.43 -37.54 17.31
#